data_AF-A0AAN5Q380-F1
#
_entry.id   AF-A0AAN5Q380-F1
#
_cell.length_a   1.000
_cell.length_b   1.000
_cell.length_c   1.000
_cell.angle_alpha   90.00
_cell.angle_beta   90.00
_cell.angle_gamma   90.00
#
_symmetry.space_group_name_H-M   'P 1'
#
loop_
_entity.id
_entity.type
_entity.pdbx_description
1 polymer ?
#
loop_
_entity_poly.entity_id
_entity_poly.type
_entity_poly.pdbx_seq_one_letter_code
_entity_poly.pdbx_strand_id
1 'polypeptide(L)'
;MILEEYIRMAKNKEFFDALEEIAGSAKNDETLRNELAKVLDDILKTDPSDPDAFRKIIAEHQEFWDEHDPSLMEFSEGLFFGPSTEEYLESDDFLDSNDPINSFQKLHQLAAEQRVKLGLEKSDTDTLVAILKNNPEECRAYIESKKPALGNFSEGNVHGWLKEEYTPTIPPKAINKSTGVLSDGAIKKIKEQASELLLLKLIKNCENQQLLKDLLTANSKTEAEYAANALGFPTEGNGELSYPLSDEIEEALDDIIQELEEEAAKAGFDGYVQSLSHDALLVKKNGLESTTAAGFKNSLDEPYKTYLPESEWERAKGVLGARYLQAVLSSGTQNLKDALNAKDANALIAELKKPALLGPHDYIDKAVTEENLGSLKKNMMKSFINNIKDETNLKALDALKALDGAKNLDKFKEVLGKLGITPADWVKDTDLKDMKQWARARHFELEINRMSSLGSGAHSKLMSTLTQLPVEKQREILAKPQQLRHLMNAYESHVAEHYLGKNASGIAELLTENKRLEGFRAIHNAEVAKFLANFKPEITLNDKQVAAINQALTTANSNPNTYTQVTDYKTLIDAIKTQSGSVNQKDFYNAFNLNDDGTAFSSSTPRKDEMSKQQQHNKNLYIEYNNPANSGNKKLLGVLLSLDKLVIFGIRGKPSTPTSSPITNYFLEHLKASKTVEEYTDKLFGKNPTDPGLQKLKQDCLRELTPALFNEIKNDIRKQELLDTNPANVMTAVHDLNTEFEAIKKITGSIRTNADKLKFINDIDPVHLYNPTFQGTARSKAAQMKERYEGLSRDCELVVDQLRRQVIALEGHLKSLPQDSQFKAAGLTLEQKEEIKKLRTDLQTELDAVRKDLDFYKKIQGKLETIVKEVDVAAKGKMHYYYNSEGIKRHPPVSRDQIPPLPNVPNPSLRSTTTATTGSNGRIQEFLVGEKIPEGQIVVVDVSHKTAPKSGVPVETIGRYTQDNNVPDQVTSKKGEISKVPGSKFEILQFPTQVPPPNPPSGDPLVEAKVNFSMAMAADILASLDSPPTKDKPIRLRGSNPEELEYLYTALVILGEKNPKFKFNRDAIEVNSAVFHPDNVKGRLWGFSSNSLYSQVFTNTGLTETQNIIQSKIKHMQQMTDEKFSPQKEREKVDSKVQEITDKQSKMKKELNPVHKTTERTIEQEGPAPESPSTGMRK
;
A
#
# COMPACT_ATOMS: atom_id res chain seq x y z
N MET A 1 -43.05 71.14 -65.56
CA MET A 1 -41.63 70.85 -65.81
C MET A 1 -41.28 69.72 -64.84
N ILE A 2 -41.50 68.49 -65.28
CA ILE A 2 -41.29 67.27 -64.49
C ILE A 2 -40.03 66.65 -65.10
N LEU A 3 -38.93 66.73 -64.37
CA LEU A 3 -37.65 66.09 -64.70
C LEU A 3 -37.73 64.64 -64.20
N GLU A 4 -38.24 63.77 -65.06
CA GLU A 4 -37.96 62.33 -65.03
C GLU A 4 -37.48 61.98 -66.44
N GLU A 5 -36.17 62.16 -66.68
CA GLU A 5 -35.46 61.51 -67.76
C GLU A 5 -34.57 60.43 -67.15
N TYR A 6 -34.58 59.27 -67.79
CA TYR A 6 -33.75 58.09 -67.55
C TYR A 6 -32.29 58.49 -67.25
N ILE A 7 -31.84 58.44 -65.99
CA ILE A 7 -30.42 58.60 -65.65
C ILE A 7 -29.73 57.28 -66.05
N ARG A 8 -28.98 57.28 -67.16
CA ARG A 8 -27.94 56.27 -67.38
C ARG A 8 -26.88 56.51 -66.31
N MET A 9 -26.74 55.56 -65.37
CA MET A 9 -25.71 55.63 -64.35
C MET A 9 -24.41 55.07 -64.92
N ALA A 10 -23.31 55.80 -64.75
CA ALA A 10 -21.99 55.33 -65.11
C ALA A 10 -21.57 54.10 -64.30
N LYS A 11 -20.63 53.32 -64.82
CA LYS A 11 -20.21 52.02 -64.29
C LYS A 11 -19.19 52.08 -63.15
N ASN A 12 -18.83 53.28 -62.66
CA ASN A 12 -17.79 53.48 -61.65
C ASN A 12 -17.95 52.60 -60.41
N LYS A 13 -19.17 52.53 -59.86
CA LYS A 13 -19.46 51.68 -58.70
C LYS A 13 -19.37 50.18 -59.04
N GLU A 14 -19.85 49.79 -60.21
CA GLU A 14 -19.85 48.38 -60.62
C GLU A 14 -18.40 47.86 -60.79
N PHE A 15 -17.51 48.65 -61.39
CA PHE A 15 -16.07 48.31 -61.44
C PHE A 15 -15.41 48.34 -60.06
N PHE A 16 -15.81 49.25 -59.17
CA PHE A 16 -15.32 49.29 -57.80
C PHE A 16 -15.66 48.00 -57.06
N ASP A 17 -16.94 47.59 -57.10
CA ASP A 17 -17.43 46.38 -56.44
C ASP A 17 -16.84 45.11 -57.09
N ALA A 18 -16.77 45.06 -58.43
CA ALA A 18 -16.19 43.95 -59.17
C ALA A 18 -14.71 43.73 -58.85
N LEU A 19 -13.93 44.79 -58.68
CA LEU A 19 -12.53 44.67 -58.26
C LEU A 19 -12.38 44.02 -56.87
N GLU A 20 -13.29 44.31 -55.94
CA GLU A 20 -13.29 43.68 -54.61
C GLU A 20 -13.75 42.21 -54.68
N GLU A 21 -14.79 41.92 -55.47
CA GLU A 21 -15.34 40.56 -55.64
C GLU A 21 -14.36 39.62 -56.34
N ILE A 22 -13.76 40.07 -57.45
CA ILE A 22 -12.78 39.30 -58.20
C ILE A 22 -11.51 39.08 -57.36
N ALA A 23 -11.05 40.11 -56.63
CA ALA A 23 -9.92 39.95 -55.69
C ALA A 23 -10.23 38.96 -54.57
N GLY A 24 -11.46 38.95 -54.05
CA GLY A 24 -11.94 37.94 -53.09
C GLY A 24 -11.87 36.52 -53.65
N SER A 25 -12.32 36.33 -54.90
CA SER A 25 -12.26 35.05 -55.61
C SER A 25 -10.81 34.61 -55.92
N ALA A 26 -9.93 35.56 -56.20
CA ALA A 26 -8.52 35.32 -56.53
C ALA A 26 -7.64 34.85 -55.34
N LYS A 27 -8.15 34.87 -54.09
CA LYS A 27 -7.40 34.39 -52.91
C LYS A 27 -6.92 32.94 -53.07
N ASN A 28 -7.78 32.10 -53.64
CA ASN A 28 -7.55 30.66 -53.80
C ASN A 28 -7.26 30.22 -55.25
N ASP A 29 -7.34 31.13 -56.22
CA ASP A 29 -7.04 30.85 -57.64
C ASP A 29 -5.76 31.58 -58.07
N GLU A 30 -4.71 30.81 -58.38
CA GLU A 30 -3.43 31.38 -58.81
C GLU A 30 -3.46 31.99 -60.21
N THR A 31 -4.26 31.43 -61.12
CA THR A 31 -4.35 31.90 -62.51
C THR A 31 -5.07 33.25 -62.52
N LEU A 32 -6.25 33.30 -61.91
CA LEU A 32 -7.05 34.52 -61.78
C LEU A 32 -6.29 35.61 -61.02
N ARG A 33 -5.52 35.25 -59.99
CA ARG A 33 -4.68 36.21 -59.26
C ARG A 33 -3.62 36.84 -60.15
N ASN A 34 -2.97 36.08 -61.02
CA ASN A 34 -1.94 36.61 -61.92
C ASN A 34 -2.55 37.51 -63.00
N GLU A 35 -3.73 37.15 -63.50
CA GLU A 35 -4.50 37.94 -64.48
C GLU A 35 -4.98 39.27 -63.86
N LEU A 36 -5.63 39.23 -62.70
CA LEU A 36 -6.05 40.42 -61.97
C LEU A 36 -4.85 41.31 -61.59
N ALA A 37 -3.71 40.73 -61.18
CA ALA A 37 -2.52 41.51 -60.87
C ALA A 37 -2.03 42.34 -62.06
N LYS A 38 -2.13 41.80 -63.28
CA LYS A 38 -1.78 42.51 -64.52
C LYS A 38 -2.77 43.64 -64.82
N VAL A 39 -4.07 43.37 -64.71
CA VAL A 39 -5.14 44.39 -64.87
C VAL A 39 -4.92 45.55 -63.90
N LEU A 40 -4.65 45.24 -62.63
CA LEU A 40 -4.35 46.24 -61.60
C LEU A 40 -3.07 47.01 -61.88
N ASP A 41 -1.98 46.35 -62.28
CA ASP A 41 -0.71 47.01 -62.61
C ASP A 41 -0.86 47.98 -63.81
N ASP A 42 -1.71 47.65 -64.79
CA ASP A 42 -2.01 48.52 -65.94
C ASP A 42 -2.90 49.73 -65.56
N ILE A 43 -3.92 49.54 -64.71
CA ILE A 43 -4.71 50.63 -64.13
C ILE A 43 -3.80 51.57 -63.33
N LEU A 44 -2.89 51.02 -62.52
CA LEU A 44 -2.00 51.78 -61.64
C LEU A 44 -0.97 52.63 -62.39
N LYS A 45 -0.55 52.18 -63.57
CA LYS A 45 0.37 52.92 -64.43
C LYS A 45 -0.26 54.17 -65.05
N THR A 46 -1.59 54.21 -65.15
CA THR A 46 -2.35 55.26 -65.86
C THR A 46 -2.64 56.46 -64.95
N ASP A 47 -2.64 57.67 -65.52
CA ASP A 47 -2.95 58.91 -64.80
C ASP A 47 -4.48 59.01 -64.55
N PRO A 48 -4.96 58.97 -63.30
CA PRO A 48 -6.38 59.04 -63.01
C PRO A 48 -6.99 60.43 -63.22
N SER A 49 -6.17 61.46 -63.47
CA SER A 49 -6.63 62.82 -63.82
C SER A 49 -6.77 63.04 -65.34
N ASP A 50 -6.35 62.06 -66.15
CA ASP A 50 -6.56 62.00 -67.60
C ASP A 50 -7.75 61.06 -67.91
N PRO A 51 -8.97 61.61 -68.11
CA PRO A 51 -10.15 60.79 -68.25
C PRO A 51 -10.10 59.85 -69.45
N ASP A 52 -9.53 60.31 -70.56
CA ASP A 52 -9.51 59.56 -71.81
C ASP A 52 -8.55 58.37 -71.69
N ALA A 53 -7.37 58.58 -71.11
CA ALA A 53 -6.42 57.50 -70.86
C ALA A 53 -6.96 56.48 -69.84
N PHE A 54 -7.65 56.95 -68.79
CA PHE A 54 -8.18 56.08 -67.73
C PHE A 54 -9.36 55.22 -68.22
N ARG A 55 -10.31 55.78 -68.97
CA ARG A 55 -11.39 54.98 -69.58
C ARG A 55 -10.85 53.96 -70.56
N LYS A 56 -9.88 54.38 -71.39
CA LYS A 56 -9.26 53.53 -72.40
C LYS A 56 -8.60 52.30 -71.78
N ILE A 57 -7.80 52.45 -70.72
CA ILE A 57 -7.11 51.30 -70.12
C ILE A 57 -8.10 50.31 -69.48
N ILE A 58 -9.21 50.79 -68.90
CA ILE A 58 -10.27 49.91 -68.38
C ILE A 58 -10.93 49.14 -69.52
N ALA A 59 -11.27 49.82 -70.62
CA ALA A 59 -11.90 49.22 -71.79
C ALA A 59 -10.97 48.24 -72.54
N GLU A 60 -9.65 48.47 -72.58
CA GLU A 60 -8.68 47.54 -73.19
C GLU A 60 -8.65 46.16 -72.49
N HIS A 61 -9.11 46.07 -71.24
CA HIS A 61 -9.27 44.82 -70.50
C HIS A 61 -10.68 44.22 -70.60
N GLN A 62 -11.46 44.57 -71.63
CA GLN A 62 -12.83 44.06 -71.84
C GLN A 62 -12.94 42.54 -71.70
N GLU A 63 -12.03 41.76 -72.30
CA GLU A 63 -12.07 40.29 -72.24
C GLU A 63 -12.06 39.76 -70.80
N PHE A 64 -11.29 40.40 -69.91
CA PHE A 64 -11.22 40.04 -68.50
C PHE A 64 -12.50 40.43 -67.75
N TRP A 65 -13.05 41.61 -68.02
CA TRP A 65 -14.28 42.05 -67.38
C TRP A 65 -15.48 41.21 -67.81
N ASP A 66 -15.59 40.87 -69.11
CA ASP A 66 -16.66 40.03 -69.67
C ASP A 66 -16.62 38.58 -69.12
N GLU A 67 -15.46 38.08 -68.72
CA GLU A 67 -15.32 36.76 -68.09
C GLU A 67 -15.95 36.68 -66.70
N HIS A 68 -15.93 37.80 -65.96
CA HIS A 68 -16.45 37.86 -64.58
C HIS A 68 -17.85 38.46 -64.49
N ASP A 69 -18.11 39.56 -65.20
CA ASP A 69 -19.40 40.21 -65.26
C ASP A 69 -19.58 40.96 -66.61
N PRO A 70 -20.27 40.35 -67.59
CA PRO A 70 -20.55 40.97 -68.88
C PRO A 70 -21.31 42.31 -68.80
N SER A 71 -21.98 42.60 -67.67
CA SER A 71 -22.74 43.84 -67.50
C SER A 71 -21.84 45.07 -67.31
N LEU A 72 -20.56 44.88 -66.99
CA LEU A 72 -19.56 45.95 -66.85
C LEU A 72 -19.27 46.66 -68.17
N MET A 73 -19.29 45.92 -69.29
CA MET A 73 -19.00 46.43 -70.64
C MET A 73 -20.26 46.51 -71.52
N GLU A 74 -21.44 46.19 -70.97
CA GLU A 74 -22.69 46.12 -71.72
C GLU A 74 -23.16 47.50 -72.20
N PHE A 75 -23.32 47.63 -73.52
CA PHE A 75 -23.95 48.79 -74.14
C PHE A 75 -24.83 48.36 -75.33
N SER A 76 -26.07 48.85 -75.35
CA SER A 76 -27.00 48.61 -76.46
C SER A 76 -27.07 49.83 -77.39
N GLU A 77 -26.59 49.70 -78.63
CA GLU A 77 -26.70 50.76 -79.64
C GLU A 77 -28.16 51.03 -80.00
N GLY A 78 -28.57 52.30 -79.95
CA GLY A 78 -29.92 52.74 -80.29
C GLY A 78 -30.14 52.89 -81.80
N LEU A 79 -31.36 52.64 -82.28
CA LEU A 79 -31.73 52.84 -83.69
C LEU A 79 -31.78 54.35 -84.04
N PHE A 80 -30.76 54.82 -84.76
CA PHE A 80 -30.63 56.06 -85.55
C PHE A 80 -30.02 57.35 -84.93
N PHE A 81 -29.91 57.56 -83.61
CA PHE A 81 -29.32 58.81 -83.05
C PHE A 81 -28.54 58.68 -81.71
N GLY A 82 -28.14 57.47 -81.29
CA GLY A 82 -27.31 57.26 -80.08
C GLY A 82 -25.81 57.17 -80.39
N PRO A 83 -24.92 57.31 -79.37
CA PRO A 83 -23.49 57.09 -79.54
C PRO A 83 -23.20 55.64 -79.96
N SER A 84 -22.15 55.44 -80.75
CA SER A 84 -21.60 54.10 -81.02
C SER A 84 -20.97 53.51 -79.76
N THR A 85 -20.70 52.20 -79.78
CA THR A 85 -20.02 51.53 -78.65
C THR A 85 -18.65 52.16 -78.34
N GLU A 86 -17.88 52.57 -79.35
CA GLU A 86 -16.59 53.25 -79.17
C GLU A 86 -16.76 54.64 -78.54
N GLU A 87 -17.74 55.42 -79.01
CA GLU A 87 -18.07 56.73 -78.42
C GLU A 87 -18.63 56.61 -76.99
N TYR A 88 -19.34 55.53 -76.67
CA TYR A 88 -19.83 55.24 -75.32
C TYR A 88 -18.67 55.00 -74.36
N LEU A 89 -17.72 54.14 -74.72
CA LEU A 89 -16.55 53.79 -73.88
C LEU A 89 -15.61 54.97 -73.63
N GLU A 90 -15.60 55.98 -74.50
CA GLU A 90 -14.85 57.23 -74.30
C GLU A 90 -15.60 58.26 -73.42
N SER A 91 -16.88 58.04 -73.11
CA SER A 91 -17.75 59.03 -72.48
C SER A 91 -17.95 58.85 -70.96
N ASP A 92 -18.43 59.92 -70.30
CA ASP A 92 -18.86 59.88 -68.89
C ASP A 92 -20.10 58.98 -68.66
N ASP A 93 -20.85 58.61 -69.70
CA ASP A 93 -21.98 57.66 -69.59
C ASP A 93 -21.48 56.21 -69.33
N PHE A 94 -20.24 55.90 -69.72
CA PHE A 94 -19.58 54.64 -69.38
C PHE A 94 -18.87 54.74 -68.03
N LEU A 95 -18.00 55.72 -67.88
CA LEU A 95 -17.23 55.96 -66.66
C LEU A 95 -17.15 57.45 -66.38
N ASP A 96 -17.83 57.91 -65.34
CA ASP A 96 -17.93 59.32 -64.96
C ASP A 96 -16.66 59.77 -64.24
N SER A 97 -15.93 60.67 -64.89
CA SER A 97 -14.70 61.27 -64.37
C SER A 97 -14.94 62.16 -63.15
N ASN A 98 -16.17 62.64 -62.94
CA ASN A 98 -16.57 63.52 -61.84
C ASN A 98 -17.45 62.82 -60.78
N ASP A 99 -17.51 61.49 -60.76
CA ASP A 99 -18.30 60.74 -59.77
C ASP A 99 -17.89 61.14 -58.33
N PRO A 100 -18.86 61.55 -57.48
CA PRO A 100 -18.55 62.09 -56.15
C PRO A 100 -18.07 61.04 -55.14
N ILE A 101 -18.21 59.74 -55.42
CA ILE A 101 -17.93 58.62 -54.52
C ILE A 101 -16.83 57.72 -55.09
N ASN A 102 -16.95 57.31 -56.36
CA ASN A 102 -16.09 56.35 -57.05
C ASN A 102 -15.37 56.99 -58.26
N SER A 103 -14.80 58.18 -58.06
CA SER A 103 -14.00 58.84 -59.09
C SER A 103 -12.81 57.99 -59.55
N PHE A 104 -12.19 58.35 -60.67
CA PHE A 104 -11.01 57.65 -61.19
C PHE A 104 -9.86 57.61 -60.18
N GLN A 105 -9.68 58.68 -59.41
CA GLN A 105 -8.73 58.69 -58.30
C GLN A 105 -9.06 57.64 -57.22
N LYS A 106 -10.34 57.41 -56.93
CA LYS A 106 -10.78 56.42 -55.95
C LYS A 106 -10.65 55.00 -56.48
N LEU A 107 -10.97 54.76 -57.75
CA LEU A 107 -10.73 53.48 -58.42
C LEU A 107 -9.22 53.17 -58.50
N HIS A 108 -8.38 54.17 -58.79
CA HIS A 108 -6.92 54.02 -58.77
C HIS A 108 -6.38 53.71 -57.37
N GLN A 109 -6.89 54.39 -56.33
CA GLN A 109 -6.56 54.09 -54.93
C GLN A 109 -7.01 52.68 -54.50
N LEU A 110 -8.21 52.26 -54.91
CA LEU A 110 -8.70 50.91 -54.64
C LEU A 110 -7.83 49.88 -55.36
N ALA A 111 -7.52 50.09 -56.64
CA ALA A 111 -6.65 49.20 -57.40
C ALA A 111 -5.27 49.04 -56.73
N ALA A 112 -4.74 50.12 -56.16
CA ALA A 112 -3.48 50.09 -55.41
C ALA A 112 -3.60 49.23 -54.14
N GLU A 113 -4.67 49.44 -53.37
CA GLU A 113 -4.97 48.66 -52.17
C GLU A 113 -5.11 47.17 -52.48
N GLN A 114 -5.92 46.84 -53.50
CA GLN A 114 -6.16 45.46 -53.92
C GLN A 114 -4.88 44.80 -54.44
N ARG A 115 -4.04 45.53 -55.18
CA ARG A 115 -2.79 44.97 -55.71
C ARG A 115 -1.81 44.53 -54.62
N VAL A 116 -1.74 45.27 -53.52
CA VAL A 116 -0.92 44.90 -52.36
C VAL A 116 -1.55 43.72 -51.63
N LYS A 117 -2.85 43.77 -51.31
CA LYS A 117 -3.57 42.68 -50.63
C LYS A 117 -3.44 41.35 -51.38
N LEU A 118 -3.59 41.40 -52.70
CA LEU A 118 -3.43 40.26 -53.59
C LEU A 118 -2.03 39.63 -53.53
N GLY A 119 -0.99 40.46 -53.40
CA GLY A 119 0.40 40.00 -53.23
C GLY A 119 0.70 39.41 -51.84
N LEU A 120 0.01 39.88 -50.79
CA LEU A 120 0.19 39.38 -49.43
C LEU A 120 -0.32 37.96 -49.24
N GLU A 121 -1.35 37.56 -49.98
CA GLU A 121 -2.02 36.25 -49.89
C GLU A 121 -1.05 35.05 -49.90
N LYS A 122 0.02 35.12 -50.70
CA LYS A 122 1.06 34.07 -50.79
C LYS A 122 2.43 34.53 -50.29
N SER A 123 2.49 35.64 -49.56
CA SER A 123 3.73 36.14 -48.96
C SER A 123 4.21 35.28 -47.79
N ASP A 124 5.51 35.33 -47.52
CA ASP A 124 6.14 34.67 -46.37
C ASP A 124 5.81 35.38 -45.04
N THR A 125 6.05 34.67 -43.93
CA THR A 125 5.81 35.18 -42.57
C THR A 125 6.57 36.47 -42.29
N ASP A 126 7.82 36.59 -42.75
CA ASP A 126 8.65 37.77 -42.53
C ASP A 126 8.06 39.02 -43.20
N THR A 127 7.48 38.86 -44.38
CA THR A 127 6.80 39.93 -45.11
C THR A 127 5.54 40.38 -44.38
N LEU A 128 4.72 39.45 -43.88
CA LEU A 128 3.52 39.77 -43.09
C LEU A 128 3.88 40.49 -41.77
N VAL A 129 4.90 39.99 -41.05
CA VAL A 129 5.41 40.63 -39.84
C VAL A 129 5.95 42.04 -40.11
N ALA A 130 6.68 42.23 -41.21
CA ALA A 130 7.23 43.53 -41.57
C ALA A 130 6.13 44.56 -41.91
N ILE A 131 5.06 44.14 -42.59
CA ILE A 131 3.88 44.98 -42.86
C ILE A 131 3.23 45.43 -41.54
N LEU A 132 3.08 44.53 -40.57
CA LEU A 132 2.51 44.86 -39.25
C LEU A 132 3.41 45.78 -38.43
N LYS A 133 4.74 45.55 -38.43
CA LYS A 133 5.70 46.34 -37.63
C LYS A 133 5.95 47.76 -38.13
N ASN A 134 5.92 47.99 -39.44
CA ASN A 134 6.23 49.29 -40.02
C ASN A 134 5.06 50.26 -39.86
N ASN A 135 5.32 51.52 -39.49
CA ASN A 135 4.27 52.56 -39.49
C ASN A 135 3.80 52.85 -40.95
N PRO A 136 2.73 53.64 -41.19
CA PRO A 136 2.19 53.80 -42.54
C PRO A 136 3.17 54.30 -43.60
N GLU A 137 4.08 55.23 -43.25
CA GLU A 137 5.08 55.74 -44.20
C GLU A 137 6.17 54.71 -44.50
N GLU A 138 6.65 54.02 -43.47
CA GLU A 138 7.63 52.93 -43.59
C GLU A 138 7.04 51.73 -44.35
N CYS A 139 5.74 51.47 -44.19
CA CYS A 139 5.02 50.38 -44.85
C CYS A 139 4.94 50.61 -46.37
N ARG A 140 4.68 51.84 -46.81
CA ARG A 140 4.73 52.19 -48.24
C ARG A 140 6.12 51.99 -48.85
N ALA A 141 7.18 52.42 -48.16
CA ALA A 141 8.55 52.15 -48.61
C ALA A 141 8.86 50.64 -48.62
N TYR A 142 8.34 49.89 -47.65
CA TYR A 142 8.49 48.44 -47.64
C TYR A 142 7.79 47.76 -48.82
N ILE A 143 6.58 48.20 -49.19
CA ILE A 143 5.85 47.71 -50.37
C ILE A 143 6.68 47.94 -51.64
N GLU A 144 7.27 49.12 -51.81
CA GLU A 144 8.19 49.43 -52.92
C GLU A 144 9.42 48.50 -52.93
N SER A 145 10.00 48.21 -51.76
CA SER A 145 11.15 47.29 -51.64
C SER A 145 10.84 45.84 -52.04
N LYS A 146 9.55 45.47 -52.09
CA LYS A 146 9.06 44.12 -52.43
C LYS A 146 8.51 44.02 -53.86
N LYS A 147 8.72 45.03 -54.70
CA LYS A 147 8.36 44.98 -56.12
C LYS A 147 9.02 43.79 -56.84
N PRO A 148 8.30 43.07 -57.73
CA PRO A 148 6.90 43.26 -58.13
C PRO A 148 5.89 42.47 -57.28
N ALA A 149 6.32 41.76 -56.23
CA ALA A 149 5.47 40.82 -55.49
C ALA A 149 4.25 41.51 -54.87
N LEU A 150 4.45 42.68 -54.24
CA LEU A 150 3.38 43.47 -53.64
C LEU A 150 2.86 44.58 -54.57
N GLY A 151 3.14 44.51 -55.88
CA GLY A 151 2.81 45.54 -56.87
C GLY A 151 4.05 46.22 -57.44
N ASN A 152 3.89 46.86 -58.58
CA ASN A 152 5.00 47.53 -59.27
C ASN A 152 5.31 48.94 -58.74
N PHE A 153 5.01 49.20 -57.45
CA PHE A 153 5.10 50.49 -56.78
C PHE A 153 6.54 51.05 -56.81
N SER A 154 6.76 52.06 -57.63
CA SER A 154 8.02 52.82 -57.76
C SER A 154 7.78 54.02 -58.67
N GLU A 155 8.64 55.03 -58.58
CA GLU A 155 8.58 56.23 -59.43
C GLU A 155 8.54 55.84 -60.93
N GLY A 156 7.53 56.33 -61.66
CA GLY A 156 7.34 56.08 -63.09
C GLY A 156 6.68 54.76 -63.49
N ASN A 157 6.42 53.84 -62.54
CA ASN A 157 5.70 52.59 -62.80
C ASN A 157 4.25 52.61 -62.27
N VAL A 158 3.98 53.42 -61.24
CA VAL A 158 2.64 53.71 -60.73
C VAL A 158 2.46 55.22 -60.73
N HIS A 159 1.40 55.72 -61.36
CA HIS A 159 1.12 57.14 -61.41
C HIS A 159 0.83 57.67 -60.00
N GLY A 160 1.40 58.83 -59.65
CA GLY A 160 1.26 59.43 -58.32
C GLY A 160 2.16 58.82 -57.23
N TRP A 161 3.02 57.86 -57.55
CA TRP A 161 4.02 57.35 -56.61
C TRP A 161 5.21 58.31 -56.48
N LEU A 162 5.43 58.79 -55.26
CA LEU A 162 6.49 59.72 -54.91
C LEU A 162 7.82 58.99 -54.68
N LYS A 163 8.91 59.74 -54.85
CA LYS A 163 10.27 59.28 -54.54
C LYS A 163 10.44 58.96 -53.05
N GLU A 164 11.14 57.87 -52.75
CA GLU A 164 11.47 57.45 -51.38
C GLU A 164 12.28 58.53 -50.62
N GLU A 165 11.92 58.74 -49.36
CA GLU A 165 12.59 59.61 -48.38
C GLU A 165 13.15 58.78 -47.21
N TYR A 166 13.95 59.39 -46.33
CA TYR A 166 14.50 58.73 -45.14
C TYR A 166 14.23 59.55 -43.88
N THR A 167 13.90 58.87 -42.78
CA THR A 167 13.76 59.50 -41.47
C THR A 167 15.13 59.99 -40.95
N PRO A 168 15.16 61.10 -40.18
CA PRO A 168 16.39 61.60 -39.56
C PRO A 168 16.78 60.81 -38.29
N THR A 169 16.41 59.54 -38.18
CA THR A 169 16.74 58.66 -37.04
C THR A 169 18.06 57.93 -37.27
N ILE A 170 18.63 57.32 -36.22
CA ILE A 170 19.81 56.44 -36.36
C ILE A 170 19.40 55.01 -35.92
N PRO A 171 19.38 54.03 -36.83
CA PRO A 171 19.67 54.15 -38.26
C PRO A 171 18.57 54.92 -39.04
N PRO A 172 18.89 55.53 -40.20
CA PRO A 172 17.89 56.11 -41.10
C PRO A 172 16.94 55.01 -41.58
N LYS A 173 15.64 55.30 -41.60
CA LYS A 173 14.62 54.35 -42.06
C LYS A 173 13.93 54.89 -43.31
N ALA A 174 13.78 54.03 -44.31
CA ALA A 174 13.09 54.37 -45.54
C ALA A 174 11.61 54.66 -45.27
N ILE A 175 11.10 55.75 -45.81
CA ILE A 175 9.72 56.19 -45.71
C ILE A 175 9.21 56.66 -47.07
N ASN A 176 7.94 56.40 -47.35
CA ASN A 176 7.31 56.89 -48.57
C ASN A 176 5.97 57.57 -48.20
N LYS A 177 5.75 58.77 -48.74
CA LYS A 177 4.59 59.63 -48.43
C LYS A 177 3.51 59.64 -49.52
N SER A 178 3.47 58.60 -50.36
CA SER A 178 2.51 58.42 -51.47
C SER A 178 1.07 58.14 -51.00
N THR A 179 0.51 59.01 -50.16
CA THR A 179 -0.85 58.91 -49.61
C THR A 179 -1.95 59.07 -50.66
N GLY A 180 -1.61 59.69 -51.81
CA GLY A 180 -2.50 59.82 -52.97
C GLY A 180 -2.79 58.50 -53.69
N VAL A 181 -1.90 57.51 -53.55
CA VAL A 181 -2.04 56.17 -54.16
C VAL A 181 -2.47 55.16 -53.11
N LEU A 182 -1.64 54.97 -52.07
CA LEU A 182 -1.99 54.14 -50.91
C LEU A 182 -2.31 55.06 -49.74
N SER A 183 -3.58 55.36 -49.50
CA SER A 183 -3.98 56.18 -48.35
C SER A 183 -3.63 55.53 -47.00
N ASP A 184 -3.62 56.30 -45.90
CA ASP A 184 -3.41 55.70 -44.56
C ASP A 184 -4.51 54.68 -44.22
N GLY A 185 -5.74 54.93 -44.69
CA GLY A 185 -6.84 53.97 -44.59
C GLY A 185 -6.58 52.68 -45.38
N ALA A 186 -6.00 52.78 -46.58
CA ALA A 186 -5.61 51.62 -47.38
C ALA A 186 -4.49 50.82 -46.69
N ILE A 187 -3.47 51.49 -46.14
CA ILE A 187 -2.40 50.82 -45.37
C ILE A 187 -2.95 50.13 -44.13
N LYS A 188 -3.92 50.73 -43.43
CA LYS A 188 -4.60 50.08 -42.30
C LYS A 188 -5.30 48.78 -42.75
N LYS A 189 -6.08 48.82 -43.83
CA LYS A 189 -6.75 47.62 -44.38
C LYS A 189 -5.77 46.55 -44.89
N ILE A 190 -4.62 46.96 -45.42
CA ILE A 190 -3.52 46.06 -45.81
C ILE A 190 -2.93 45.38 -44.56
N LYS A 191 -2.75 46.10 -43.46
CA LYS A 191 -2.29 45.55 -42.18
C LYS A 191 -3.33 44.60 -41.56
N GLU A 192 -4.61 44.93 -41.62
CA GLU A 192 -5.69 44.04 -41.18
C GLU A 192 -5.65 42.70 -41.93
N GLN A 193 -5.52 42.72 -43.26
CA GLN A 193 -5.36 41.48 -44.05
C GLN A 193 -4.05 40.74 -43.69
N ALA A 194 -2.95 41.45 -43.49
CA ALA A 194 -1.67 40.84 -43.11
C ALA A 194 -1.73 40.19 -41.71
N SER A 195 -2.50 40.79 -40.79
CA SER A 195 -2.77 40.30 -39.44
C SER A 195 -3.45 38.93 -39.48
N GLU A 196 -4.53 38.81 -40.26
CA GLU A 196 -5.28 37.56 -40.42
C GLU A 196 -4.42 36.46 -41.06
N LEU A 197 -3.75 36.76 -42.18
CA LEU A 197 -2.88 35.80 -42.88
C LEU A 197 -1.72 35.30 -42.00
N LEU A 198 -1.15 36.18 -41.18
CA LEU A 198 -0.10 35.79 -40.26
C LEU A 198 -0.64 34.87 -39.17
N LEU A 199 -1.78 35.23 -38.58
CA LEU A 199 -2.36 34.46 -37.48
C LEU A 199 -2.76 33.05 -37.95
N LEU A 200 -3.38 32.90 -39.14
CA LEU A 200 -3.65 31.59 -39.75
C LEU A 200 -2.37 30.74 -39.91
N LYS A 201 -1.27 31.34 -40.35
CA LYS A 201 0.02 30.63 -40.47
C LYS A 201 0.59 30.24 -39.11
N LEU A 202 0.46 31.08 -38.09
CA LEU A 202 0.95 30.77 -36.74
C LEU A 202 0.12 29.66 -36.08
N ILE A 203 -1.21 29.71 -36.21
CA ILE A 203 -2.14 28.69 -35.72
C ILE A 203 -1.79 27.33 -36.31
N LYS A 204 -1.70 27.24 -37.63
CA LYS A 204 -1.40 25.98 -38.36
C LYS A 204 -0.07 25.34 -37.97
N ASN A 205 0.92 26.14 -37.55
CA ASN A 205 2.26 25.65 -37.19
C ASN A 205 2.47 25.49 -35.68
N CYS A 206 1.44 25.74 -34.86
CA CYS A 206 1.57 25.65 -33.42
C CYS A 206 1.22 24.24 -32.91
N GLU A 207 2.16 23.60 -32.21
CA GLU A 207 1.92 22.31 -31.55
C GLU A 207 1.38 22.49 -30.10
N ASN A 208 1.37 23.72 -29.57
CA ASN A 208 0.94 24.01 -28.21
C ASN A 208 -0.57 24.23 -28.13
N GLN A 209 -1.30 23.15 -27.88
CA GLN A 209 -2.76 23.13 -27.72
C GLN A 209 -3.29 24.17 -26.73
N GLN A 210 -2.59 24.41 -25.61
CA GLN A 210 -3.09 25.33 -24.59
C GLN A 210 -3.07 26.77 -25.09
N LEU A 211 -2.03 27.18 -25.80
CA LEU A 211 -1.95 28.54 -26.37
C LEU A 211 -3.03 28.77 -27.44
N LEU A 212 -3.34 27.74 -28.23
CA LEU A 212 -4.42 27.79 -29.22
C LEU A 212 -5.79 27.93 -28.53
N LYS A 213 -6.04 27.16 -27.47
CA LYS A 213 -7.26 27.29 -26.66
C LYS A 213 -7.37 28.64 -25.95
N ASP A 214 -6.26 29.14 -25.42
CA ASP A 214 -6.22 30.46 -24.76
C ASP A 214 -6.60 31.57 -25.75
N LEU A 215 -6.20 31.45 -27.02
CA LEU A 215 -6.61 32.39 -28.06
C LEU A 215 -8.09 32.23 -28.44
N LEU A 216 -8.56 31.01 -28.67
CA LEU A 216 -9.96 30.72 -29.05
C LEU A 216 -10.96 31.14 -27.95
N THR A 217 -10.60 30.93 -26.68
CA THR A 217 -11.48 31.18 -25.54
C THR A 217 -11.28 32.56 -24.90
N ALA A 218 -10.45 33.41 -25.50
CA ALA A 218 -10.19 34.76 -25.02
C ALA A 218 -11.49 35.57 -24.91
N ASN A 219 -11.74 36.19 -23.76
CA ASN A 219 -12.96 36.96 -23.51
C ASN A 219 -12.79 38.47 -23.77
N SER A 220 -11.57 38.90 -24.09
CA SER A 220 -11.23 40.30 -24.33
C SER A 220 -10.08 40.43 -25.30
N LYS A 221 -9.98 41.59 -25.95
CA LYS A 221 -8.87 41.92 -26.85
C LYS A 221 -7.49 41.75 -26.18
N THR A 222 -7.36 42.10 -24.91
CA THR A 222 -6.08 41.96 -24.17
C THR A 222 -5.69 40.50 -23.96
N GLU A 223 -6.65 39.61 -23.70
CA GLU A 223 -6.38 38.17 -23.60
C GLU A 223 -5.99 37.58 -24.96
N ALA A 224 -6.71 37.96 -26.03
CA ALA A 224 -6.39 37.57 -27.39
C ALA A 224 -4.99 38.06 -27.83
N GLU A 225 -4.63 39.31 -27.50
CA GLU A 225 -3.28 39.83 -27.73
C GLU A 225 -2.22 39.02 -26.99
N TYR A 226 -2.44 38.65 -25.73
CA TYR A 226 -1.47 37.85 -24.97
C TYR A 226 -1.26 36.47 -25.61
N ALA A 227 -2.35 35.78 -25.95
CA ALA A 227 -2.29 34.46 -26.57
C ALA A 227 -1.68 34.52 -27.98
N ALA A 228 -2.10 35.46 -28.83
CA ALA A 228 -1.53 35.65 -30.17
C ALA A 228 -0.03 35.98 -30.11
N ASN A 229 0.40 36.84 -29.17
CA ASN A 229 1.81 37.16 -29.00
C ASN A 229 2.63 35.96 -28.53
N ALA A 230 2.06 35.10 -27.67
CA ALA A 230 2.69 33.85 -27.27
C ALA A 230 2.81 32.84 -28.43
N LEU A 231 1.91 32.89 -29.41
CA LEU A 231 2.00 32.12 -30.66
C LEU A 231 3.04 32.69 -31.64
N GLY A 232 3.55 33.90 -31.42
CA GLY A 232 4.54 34.55 -32.28
C GLY A 232 4.01 35.73 -33.10
N PHE A 233 2.77 36.19 -32.86
CA PHE A 233 2.26 37.43 -33.44
C PHE A 233 3.06 38.65 -32.91
N PRO A 234 3.39 39.65 -33.73
CA PRO A 234 4.20 40.78 -33.29
C PRO A 234 3.38 41.76 -32.46
N THR A 235 3.92 42.18 -31.30
CA THR A 235 3.27 43.15 -30.42
C THR A 235 2.95 44.49 -31.10
N GLU A 236 3.75 44.87 -32.09
CA GLU A 236 3.55 46.08 -32.88
C GLU A 236 2.31 46.01 -33.78
N GLY A 237 1.79 44.80 -34.04
CA GLY A 237 0.55 44.56 -34.79
C GLY A 237 -0.70 44.43 -33.92
N ASN A 238 -0.60 44.55 -32.59
CA ASN A 238 -1.76 44.41 -31.68
C ASN A 238 -2.90 45.39 -32.00
N GLY A 239 -2.56 46.58 -32.53
CA GLY A 239 -3.55 47.57 -32.95
C GLY A 239 -4.52 47.02 -34.01
N GLU A 240 -4.00 46.16 -34.87
CA GLU A 240 -4.62 45.60 -36.07
C GLU A 240 -5.05 44.14 -35.88
N LEU A 241 -4.84 43.57 -34.69
CA LEU A 241 -5.52 42.34 -34.27
C LEU A 241 -7.02 42.64 -34.06
N SER A 242 -7.87 42.00 -34.87
CA SER A 242 -9.32 42.08 -34.71
C SER A 242 -9.76 41.37 -33.43
N TYR A 243 -10.72 41.97 -32.71
CA TYR A 243 -11.46 41.29 -31.65
C TYR A 243 -12.93 41.75 -31.67
N PRO A 244 -13.92 40.85 -31.76
CA PRO A 244 -13.81 39.38 -31.84
C PRO A 244 -12.95 38.89 -33.02
N LEU A 245 -12.41 37.67 -32.89
CA LEU A 245 -11.66 37.04 -33.97
C LEU A 245 -12.60 36.85 -35.17
N SER A 246 -12.05 36.81 -36.38
CA SER A 246 -12.86 36.52 -37.57
C SER A 246 -13.26 35.05 -37.60
N ASP A 247 -14.40 34.75 -38.22
CA ASP A 247 -14.91 33.38 -38.35
C ASP A 247 -13.86 32.42 -38.95
N GLU A 248 -13.05 32.89 -39.91
CA GLU A 248 -11.96 32.12 -40.52
C GLU A 248 -10.84 31.75 -39.53
N ILE A 249 -10.54 32.63 -38.57
CA ILE A 249 -9.55 32.37 -37.51
C ILE A 249 -10.13 31.42 -36.45
N GLU A 250 -11.39 31.63 -36.06
CA GLU A 250 -12.06 30.76 -35.09
C GLU A 250 -12.18 29.33 -35.63
N GLU A 251 -12.59 29.16 -36.90
CA GLU A 251 -12.66 27.86 -37.57
C GLU A 251 -11.28 27.19 -37.65
N ALA A 252 -10.24 27.94 -38.05
CA ALA A 252 -8.87 27.39 -38.10
C ALA A 252 -8.32 26.98 -36.71
N LEU A 253 -8.69 27.70 -35.65
CA LEU A 253 -8.35 27.35 -34.27
C LEU A 253 -9.07 26.09 -33.81
N ASP A 254 -10.39 26.00 -34.05
CA ASP A 254 -11.19 24.83 -33.70
C ASP A 254 -10.67 23.57 -34.41
N ASP A 255 -10.40 23.65 -35.71
CA ASP A 255 -9.89 22.53 -36.52
C ASP A 255 -8.56 22.00 -35.98
N ILE A 256 -7.57 22.88 -35.73
CA ILE A 256 -6.25 22.44 -35.28
C ILE A 256 -6.30 21.92 -33.83
N ILE A 257 -7.12 22.52 -32.96
CA ILE A 257 -7.29 22.04 -31.58
C ILE A 257 -7.93 20.66 -31.61
N GLN A 258 -8.94 20.46 -32.45
CA GLN A 258 -9.57 19.16 -32.63
C GLN A 258 -8.56 18.12 -33.13
N GLU A 259 -7.78 18.41 -34.18
CA GLU A 259 -6.76 17.49 -34.72
C GLU A 259 -5.75 17.07 -33.65
N LEU A 260 -5.21 18.03 -32.90
CA LEU A 260 -4.21 17.77 -31.87
C LEU A 260 -4.78 16.95 -30.70
N GLU A 261 -6.01 17.23 -30.27
CA GLU A 261 -6.68 16.46 -29.21
C GLU A 261 -7.02 15.04 -29.66
N GLU A 262 -7.41 14.85 -30.92
CA GLU A 262 -7.67 13.52 -31.48
C GLU A 262 -6.42 12.64 -31.48
N GLU A 263 -5.27 13.17 -31.90
CA GLU A 263 -4.01 12.41 -31.91
C GLU A 263 -3.50 12.15 -30.47
N ALA A 264 -3.67 13.11 -29.56
CA ALA A 264 -3.37 12.92 -28.14
C ALA A 264 -4.24 11.83 -27.50
N ALA A 265 -5.55 11.84 -27.76
CA ALA A 265 -6.49 10.82 -27.29
C ALA A 265 -6.15 9.43 -27.85
N LYS A 266 -5.78 9.35 -29.13
CA LYS A 266 -5.33 8.10 -29.76
C LYS A 266 -4.07 7.54 -29.10
N ALA A 267 -3.05 8.37 -28.88
CA ALA A 267 -1.80 7.95 -28.25
C ALA A 267 -1.97 7.55 -26.77
N GLY A 268 -2.84 8.24 -26.03
CA GLY A 268 -3.08 8.01 -24.60
C GLY A 268 -3.98 6.82 -24.26
N PHE A 269 -4.78 6.32 -25.22
CA PHE A 269 -5.88 5.41 -24.94
C PHE A 269 -5.47 4.12 -24.22
N ASP A 270 -4.36 3.48 -24.62
CA ASP A 270 -3.93 2.21 -24.02
C ASP A 270 -3.48 2.39 -22.57
N GLY A 271 -2.81 3.52 -22.27
CA GLY A 271 -2.43 3.91 -20.91
C GLY A 271 -3.66 4.16 -20.03
N TYR A 272 -4.67 4.84 -20.58
CA TYR A 272 -5.96 5.02 -19.91
C TYR A 272 -6.64 3.69 -19.60
N VAL A 273 -6.80 2.81 -20.58
CA VAL A 273 -7.42 1.49 -20.37
C VAL A 273 -6.68 0.69 -19.30
N GLN A 274 -5.34 0.77 -19.28
CA GLN A 274 -4.53 0.10 -18.25
C GLN A 274 -4.74 0.67 -16.83
N SER A 275 -4.99 1.97 -16.73
CA SER A 275 -5.26 2.69 -15.49
C SER A 275 -6.63 2.38 -14.87
N LEU A 276 -7.59 1.90 -15.67
CA LEU A 276 -8.94 1.61 -15.21
C LEU A 276 -8.96 0.51 -14.14
N SER A 277 -9.64 0.80 -13.04
CA SER A 277 -9.90 -0.15 -11.96
C SER A 277 -10.86 -1.27 -12.41
N HIS A 278 -10.93 -2.35 -11.64
CA HIS A 278 -11.85 -3.47 -11.90
C HIS A 278 -13.30 -2.99 -12.04
N ASP A 279 -13.78 -2.15 -11.12
CA ASP A 279 -15.16 -1.65 -11.15
C ASP A 279 -15.39 -0.67 -12.31
N ALA A 280 -14.40 0.18 -12.61
CA ALA A 280 -14.49 1.09 -13.75
C ALA A 280 -14.60 0.33 -15.08
N LEU A 281 -13.85 -0.77 -15.24
CA LEU A 281 -13.96 -1.66 -16.40
C LEU A 281 -15.37 -2.24 -16.52
N LEU A 282 -15.96 -2.75 -15.43
CA LEU A 282 -17.29 -3.35 -15.47
C LEU A 282 -18.39 -2.37 -15.92
N VAL A 283 -18.24 -1.08 -15.61
CA VAL A 283 -19.17 -0.02 -16.04
C VAL A 283 -19.09 0.25 -17.55
N LYS A 284 -17.99 -0.09 -18.23
CA LYS A 284 -17.84 0.11 -19.69
C LYS A 284 -18.60 -0.92 -20.54
N LYS A 285 -19.34 -1.86 -19.92
CA LYS A 285 -20.14 -2.89 -20.60
C LYS A 285 -21.00 -2.33 -21.73
N ASN A 286 -21.86 -1.36 -21.43
CA ASN A 286 -22.84 -0.84 -22.40
C ASN A 286 -22.15 -0.17 -23.60
N GLY A 287 -20.99 0.44 -23.39
CA GLY A 287 -20.19 1.02 -24.47
C GLY A 287 -19.56 -0.04 -25.37
N LEU A 288 -19.01 -1.10 -24.79
CA LEU A 288 -18.45 -2.24 -25.54
C LEU A 288 -19.52 -2.97 -26.34
N GLU A 289 -20.74 -3.08 -25.81
CA GLU A 289 -21.90 -3.68 -26.48
C GLU A 289 -22.54 -2.76 -27.52
N SER A 290 -22.11 -1.49 -27.62
CA SER A 290 -22.62 -0.52 -28.59
C SER A 290 -22.34 -0.93 -30.03
N THR A 291 -23.36 -0.77 -30.88
CA THR A 291 -23.30 -0.99 -32.32
C THR A 291 -22.76 0.22 -33.09
N THR A 292 -22.48 1.33 -32.43
CA THR A 292 -21.93 2.56 -33.05
C THR A 292 -20.70 3.08 -32.31
N ALA A 293 -19.80 3.75 -33.04
CA ALA A 293 -18.61 4.41 -32.49
C ALA A 293 -18.99 5.48 -31.45
N ALA A 294 -19.97 6.34 -31.77
CA ALA A 294 -20.50 7.33 -30.84
C ALA A 294 -21.01 6.72 -29.52
N GLY A 295 -21.77 5.60 -29.58
CA GLY A 295 -22.25 4.93 -28.36
C GLY A 295 -21.13 4.33 -27.52
N PHE A 296 -20.05 3.85 -28.15
CA PHE A 296 -18.85 3.39 -27.45
C PHE A 296 -18.11 4.56 -26.80
N LYS A 297 -17.82 5.63 -27.56
CA LYS A 297 -17.14 6.84 -27.08
C LYS A 297 -17.87 7.45 -25.89
N ASN A 298 -19.20 7.56 -25.96
CA ASN A 298 -20.04 8.12 -24.89
C ASN A 298 -19.92 7.40 -23.54
N SER A 299 -19.42 6.15 -23.53
CA SER A 299 -19.19 5.40 -22.28
C SER A 299 -17.80 5.63 -21.66
N LEU A 300 -16.85 6.19 -22.42
CA LEU A 300 -15.49 6.45 -21.98
C LEU A 300 -15.46 7.68 -21.05
N ASP A 301 -14.34 7.84 -20.36
CA ASP A 301 -14.09 9.05 -19.57
C ASP A 301 -13.44 10.13 -20.45
N GLU A 302 -13.55 11.40 -20.08
CA GLU A 302 -12.79 12.47 -20.75
C GLU A 302 -11.28 12.25 -20.59
N PRO A 303 -10.45 12.57 -21.61
CA PRO A 303 -10.80 13.24 -22.88
C PRO A 303 -11.31 12.29 -24.00
N TYR A 304 -11.20 10.97 -23.83
CA TYR A 304 -11.46 9.99 -24.89
C TYR A 304 -12.91 9.93 -25.33
N LYS A 305 -13.84 10.30 -24.44
CA LYS A 305 -15.26 10.43 -24.77
C LYS A 305 -15.49 11.41 -25.92
N THR A 306 -14.79 12.54 -25.89
CA THR A 306 -14.92 13.60 -26.89
C THR A 306 -13.98 13.35 -28.06
N TYR A 307 -12.70 13.19 -27.79
CA TYR A 307 -11.65 13.32 -28.80
C TYR A 307 -11.10 12.00 -29.34
N LEU A 308 -11.51 10.81 -28.86
CA LEU A 308 -11.04 9.59 -29.51
C LEU A 308 -11.63 9.49 -30.94
N PRO A 309 -10.84 9.46 -32.02
CA PRO A 309 -11.41 9.46 -33.37
C PRO A 309 -12.15 8.15 -33.66
N GLU A 310 -13.22 8.21 -34.46
CA GLU A 310 -14.03 7.01 -34.77
C GLU A 310 -13.26 5.95 -35.55
N SER A 311 -12.20 6.35 -36.26
CA SER A 311 -11.27 5.44 -36.94
C SER A 311 -10.56 4.47 -35.99
N GLU A 312 -10.37 4.87 -34.72
CA GLU A 312 -9.74 4.04 -33.68
C GLU A 312 -10.74 3.10 -32.98
N TRP A 313 -12.04 3.20 -33.29
CA TRP A 313 -13.10 2.48 -32.57
C TRP A 313 -12.89 0.96 -32.53
N GLU A 314 -12.55 0.34 -33.66
CA GLU A 314 -12.34 -1.11 -33.74
C GLU A 314 -11.14 -1.57 -32.89
N ARG A 315 -10.04 -0.82 -32.92
CA ARG A 315 -8.85 -1.08 -32.09
C ARG A 315 -9.18 -0.89 -30.61
N ALA A 316 -9.81 0.23 -30.28
CA ALA A 316 -10.21 0.60 -28.93
C ALA A 316 -11.16 -0.43 -28.30
N LYS A 317 -12.12 -0.96 -29.08
CA LYS A 317 -12.99 -2.08 -28.69
C LYS A 317 -12.19 -3.33 -28.32
N GLY A 318 -11.16 -3.68 -29.08
CA GLY A 318 -10.29 -4.82 -28.77
C GLY A 318 -9.50 -4.63 -27.47
N VAL A 319 -8.86 -3.47 -27.30
CA VAL A 319 -8.01 -3.15 -26.14
C VAL A 319 -8.83 -3.08 -24.84
N LEU A 320 -9.89 -2.26 -24.83
CA LEU A 320 -10.77 -2.15 -23.66
C LEU A 320 -11.55 -3.45 -23.44
N GLY A 321 -12.00 -4.10 -24.51
CA GLY A 321 -12.71 -5.36 -24.46
C GLY A 321 -11.89 -6.47 -23.82
N ALA A 322 -10.59 -6.58 -24.10
CA ALA A 322 -9.73 -7.61 -23.50
C ALA A 322 -9.62 -7.44 -21.98
N ARG A 323 -9.44 -6.21 -21.50
CA ARG A 323 -9.40 -5.87 -20.07
C ARG A 323 -10.76 -6.07 -19.40
N TYR A 324 -11.84 -5.70 -20.09
CA TYR A 324 -13.21 -5.97 -19.63
C TYR A 324 -13.47 -7.47 -19.49
N LEU A 325 -13.10 -8.29 -20.49
CA LEU A 325 -13.25 -9.74 -20.45
C LEU A 325 -12.48 -10.33 -19.26
N GLN A 326 -11.26 -9.88 -18.99
CA GLN A 326 -10.51 -10.30 -17.79
C GLN A 326 -11.27 -9.97 -16.50
N ALA A 327 -11.85 -8.78 -16.38
CA ALA A 327 -12.62 -8.36 -15.21
C ALA A 327 -13.92 -9.17 -15.05
N VAL A 328 -14.79 -9.17 -16.07
CA VAL A 328 -16.12 -9.80 -16.00
C VAL A 328 -16.04 -11.31 -15.83
N LEU A 329 -15.08 -11.97 -16.49
CA LEU A 329 -14.89 -13.42 -16.38
C LEU A 329 -14.18 -13.84 -15.08
N SER A 330 -13.50 -12.92 -14.40
CA SER A 330 -12.90 -13.18 -13.08
C SER A 330 -13.90 -13.15 -11.93
N SER A 331 -14.91 -12.28 -12.02
CA SER A 331 -15.87 -12.03 -10.92
C SER A 331 -17.30 -12.50 -11.22
N GLY A 332 -17.56 -13.02 -12.41
CA GLY A 332 -18.88 -13.50 -12.80
C GLY A 332 -19.34 -14.76 -12.06
N THR A 333 -20.63 -15.06 -12.14
CA THR A 333 -21.28 -16.26 -11.58
C THR A 333 -21.83 -17.20 -12.65
N GLN A 334 -21.54 -16.92 -13.93
CA GLN A 334 -22.03 -17.72 -15.06
C GLN A 334 -21.36 -19.10 -15.09
N ASN A 335 -21.97 -20.05 -15.82
CA ASN A 335 -21.38 -21.37 -16.02
C ASN A 335 -20.31 -21.32 -17.12
N LEU A 336 -19.04 -21.37 -16.73
CA LEU A 336 -17.89 -21.22 -17.63
C LEU A 336 -17.30 -22.56 -18.10
N LYS A 337 -17.92 -23.71 -17.81
CA LYS A 337 -17.35 -25.05 -18.12
C LYS A 337 -17.00 -25.20 -19.60
N ASP A 338 -17.95 -24.93 -20.50
CA ASP A 338 -17.75 -25.11 -21.95
C ASP A 338 -16.70 -24.14 -22.50
N ALA A 339 -16.75 -22.88 -22.07
CA ALA A 339 -15.81 -21.85 -22.46
C ALA A 339 -14.38 -22.15 -21.96
N LEU A 340 -14.21 -22.71 -20.76
CA LEU A 340 -12.90 -23.17 -20.25
C LEU A 340 -12.32 -24.34 -21.06
N ASN A 341 -13.19 -25.18 -21.64
CA ASN A 341 -12.84 -26.32 -22.49
C ASN A 341 -12.61 -25.95 -23.96
N ALA A 342 -12.80 -24.68 -24.34
CA ALA A 342 -12.58 -24.22 -25.70
C ALA A 342 -11.14 -24.54 -26.17
N LYS A 343 -10.99 -25.07 -27.38
CA LYS A 343 -9.68 -25.52 -27.90
C LYS A 343 -8.76 -24.38 -28.34
N ASP A 344 -9.32 -23.30 -28.86
CA ASP A 344 -8.65 -22.17 -29.50
C ASP A 344 -9.47 -20.88 -29.28
N ALA A 345 -8.97 -19.73 -29.72
CA ALA A 345 -9.64 -18.44 -29.56
C ALA A 345 -11.03 -18.42 -30.23
N ASN A 346 -11.16 -19.01 -31.43
CA ASN A 346 -12.43 -19.04 -32.17
C ASN A 346 -13.51 -19.85 -31.43
N ALA A 347 -13.14 -21.00 -30.86
CA ALA A 347 -14.05 -21.78 -30.03
C ALA A 347 -14.45 -21.01 -28.76
N LEU A 348 -13.52 -20.27 -28.14
CA LEU A 348 -13.82 -19.46 -26.97
C LEU A 348 -14.79 -18.32 -27.30
N ILE A 349 -14.57 -17.62 -28.43
CA ILE A 349 -15.47 -16.56 -28.92
C ILE A 349 -16.89 -17.11 -29.09
N ALA A 350 -17.04 -18.25 -29.76
CA ALA A 350 -18.34 -18.88 -29.99
C ALA A 350 -19.07 -19.22 -28.68
N GLU A 351 -18.33 -19.67 -27.66
CA GLU A 351 -18.88 -19.93 -26.33
C GLU A 351 -19.28 -18.64 -25.62
N LEU A 352 -18.40 -17.64 -25.55
CA LEU A 352 -18.66 -16.36 -24.87
C LEU A 352 -19.85 -15.60 -25.47
N LYS A 353 -20.05 -15.72 -26.79
CA LYS A 353 -21.18 -15.11 -27.50
C LYS A 353 -22.54 -15.76 -27.23
N LYS A 354 -22.60 -16.89 -26.52
CA LYS A 354 -23.88 -17.50 -26.13
C LYS A 354 -24.68 -16.55 -25.23
N PRO A 355 -26.02 -16.47 -25.39
CA PRO A 355 -26.87 -15.60 -24.56
C PRO A 355 -26.77 -15.88 -23.04
N ALA A 356 -26.40 -17.10 -22.66
CA ALA A 356 -26.21 -17.48 -21.26
C ALA A 356 -24.92 -16.92 -20.64
N LEU A 357 -23.99 -16.40 -21.46
CA LEU A 357 -22.73 -15.78 -21.03
C LEU A 357 -22.76 -14.27 -21.26
N LEU A 358 -22.12 -13.79 -22.34
CA LEU A 358 -21.96 -12.37 -22.61
C LEU A 358 -22.86 -11.87 -23.74
N GLY A 359 -23.47 -12.77 -24.52
CA GLY A 359 -24.31 -12.40 -25.66
C GLY A 359 -23.51 -12.10 -26.94
N PRO A 360 -24.18 -12.04 -28.10
CA PRO A 360 -23.53 -11.98 -29.41
C PRO A 360 -23.06 -10.56 -29.75
N HIS A 361 -21.98 -10.10 -29.12
CA HIS A 361 -21.44 -8.75 -29.33
C HIS A 361 -20.04 -8.75 -29.99
N ASP A 362 -19.80 -7.77 -30.86
CA ASP A 362 -18.61 -7.71 -31.72
C ASP A 362 -17.30 -7.47 -30.97
N TYR A 363 -17.35 -6.81 -29.81
CA TYR A 363 -16.13 -6.57 -29.01
C TYR A 363 -15.44 -7.88 -28.62
N ILE A 364 -16.19 -8.98 -28.50
CA ILE A 364 -15.65 -10.29 -28.15
C ILE A 364 -14.73 -10.81 -29.26
N ASP A 365 -15.06 -10.60 -30.53
CA ASP A 365 -14.21 -11.05 -31.65
C ASP A 365 -12.88 -10.28 -31.71
N LYS A 366 -12.89 -9.02 -31.25
CA LYS A 366 -11.71 -8.14 -31.24
C LYS A 366 -10.86 -8.34 -29.98
N ALA A 367 -11.51 -8.71 -28.89
CA ALA A 367 -10.88 -8.81 -27.58
C ALA A 367 -10.26 -10.18 -27.29
N VAL A 368 -10.71 -11.26 -27.96
CA VAL A 368 -10.18 -12.61 -27.74
C VAL A 368 -9.16 -12.93 -28.83
N THR A 369 -7.92 -13.18 -28.42
CA THR A 369 -6.82 -13.54 -29.33
C THR A 369 -6.12 -14.79 -28.84
N GLU A 370 -5.36 -15.46 -29.71
CA GLU A 370 -4.55 -16.61 -29.29
C GLU A 370 -3.52 -16.23 -28.21
N GLU A 371 -3.01 -14.99 -28.26
CA GLU A 371 -2.04 -14.48 -27.28
C GLU A 371 -2.64 -14.36 -25.87
N ASN A 372 -3.90 -13.94 -25.76
CA ASN A 372 -4.55 -13.73 -24.47
C ASN A 372 -5.42 -14.89 -23.97
N LEU A 373 -5.62 -15.92 -24.80
CA LEU A 373 -6.43 -17.11 -24.50
C LEU A 373 -6.09 -17.73 -23.13
N GLY A 374 -4.80 -17.92 -22.85
CA GLY A 374 -4.35 -18.47 -21.56
C GLY A 374 -4.70 -17.57 -20.37
N SER A 375 -4.56 -16.24 -20.53
CA SER A 375 -4.92 -15.27 -19.49
C SER A 375 -6.43 -15.24 -19.24
N LEU A 376 -7.24 -15.26 -20.30
CA LEU A 376 -8.71 -15.31 -20.18
C LEU A 376 -9.16 -16.59 -19.47
N LYS A 377 -8.65 -17.76 -19.86
CA LYS A 377 -8.96 -19.03 -19.18
C LYS A 377 -8.52 -19.06 -17.72
N LYS A 378 -7.36 -18.48 -17.40
CA LYS A 378 -6.90 -18.32 -16.00
C LYS A 378 -7.89 -17.48 -15.18
N ASN A 379 -8.37 -16.36 -15.73
CA ASN A 379 -9.37 -15.52 -15.08
C ASN A 379 -10.72 -16.22 -14.93
N MET A 380 -11.19 -16.92 -15.97
CA MET A 380 -12.38 -17.77 -15.92
C MET A 380 -12.26 -18.87 -14.86
N MET A 381 -11.07 -19.44 -14.66
CA MET A 381 -10.83 -20.44 -13.61
C MET A 381 -11.03 -19.87 -12.21
N LYS A 382 -10.69 -18.60 -11.98
CA LYS A 382 -10.97 -17.93 -10.71
C LYS A 382 -12.48 -17.88 -10.45
N SER A 383 -13.27 -17.47 -11.43
CA SER A 383 -14.74 -17.49 -11.32
C SER A 383 -15.25 -18.92 -11.16
N PHE A 384 -14.76 -19.88 -11.95
CA PHE A 384 -15.17 -21.29 -11.86
C PHE A 384 -14.97 -21.86 -10.45
N ILE A 385 -13.78 -21.69 -9.87
CA ILE A 385 -13.45 -22.14 -8.51
C ILE A 385 -14.37 -21.46 -7.48
N ASN A 386 -14.56 -20.14 -7.59
CA ASN A 386 -15.43 -19.38 -6.69
C ASN A 386 -16.91 -19.79 -6.80
N ASN A 387 -17.32 -20.38 -7.92
CA ASN A 387 -18.69 -20.86 -8.15
C ASN A 387 -18.85 -22.38 -7.98
N ILE A 388 -17.81 -23.09 -7.50
CA ILE A 388 -17.97 -24.49 -7.08
C ILE A 388 -19.03 -24.55 -5.96
N LYS A 389 -20.01 -25.42 -6.19
CA LYS A 389 -21.16 -25.66 -5.32
C LYS A 389 -21.29 -27.16 -5.06
N ASP A 390 -22.13 -27.52 -4.09
CA ASP A 390 -22.46 -28.91 -3.85
C ASP A 390 -23.18 -29.50 -5.08
N GLU A 391 -22.53 -30.47 -5.73
CA GLU A 391 -23.12 -31.28 -6.79
C GLU A 391 -23.52 -32.65 -6.23
N THR A 392 -24.36 -33.41 -6.96
CA THR A 392 -24.87 -34.72 -6.51
C THR A 392 -23.77 -35.72 -6.19
N ASN A 393 -22.68 -35.70 -6.96
CA ASN A 393 -21.58 -36.66 -6.86
C ASN A 393 -20.30 -36.10 -6.22
N LEU A 394 -20.25 -34.79 -5.93
CA LEU A 394 -19.06 -34.14 -5.38
C LEU A 394 -19.44 -32.93 -4.53
N LYS A 395 -19.02 -32.96 -3.26
CA LYS A 395 -19.19 -31.84 -2.34
C LYS A 395 -18.22 -30.72 -2.66
N ALA A 396 -18.67 -29.47 -2.48
CA ALA A 396 -17.86 -28.30 -2.80
C ALA A 396 -16.53 -28.28 -2.03
N LEU A 397 -16.59 -28.55 -0.72
CA LEU A 397 -15.41 -28.57 0.14
C LEU A 397 -14.41 -29.67 -0.25
N ASP A 398 -14.90 -30.83 -0.70
CA ASP A 398 -14.05 -31.94 -1.11
C ASP A 398 -13.35 -31.63 -2.45
N ALA A 399 -14.06 -31.02 -3.39
CA ALA A 399 -13.48 -30.51 -4.63
C ALA A 399 -12.35 -29.50 -4.37
N LEU A 400 -12.60 -28.52 -3.51
CA LEU A 400 -11.64 -27.47 -3.18
C LEU A 400 -10.41 -28.02 -2.43
N LYS A 401 -10.62 -28.97 -1.50
CA LYS A 401 -9.53 -29.69 -0.83
C LYS A 401 -8.70 -30.51 -1.81
N ALA A 402 -9.32 -31.16 -2.79
CA ALA A 402 -8.62 -31.92 -3.82
C ALA A 402 -7.75 -31.01 -4.71
N LEU A 403 -8.25 -29.83 -5.08
CA LEU A 403 -7.48 -28.83 -5.84
C LEU A 403 -6.27 -28.32 -5.05
N ASP A 404 -6.44 -27.94 -3.78
CA ASP A 404 -5.32 -27.48 -2.93
C ASP A 404 -4.29 -28.59 -2.66
N GLY A 405 -4.75 -29.82 -2.41
CA GLY A 405 -3.93 -30.97 -2.05
C GLY A 405 -3.16 -31.61 -3.21
N ALA A 406 -3.50 -31.30 -4.47
CA ALA A 406 -2.82 -31.84 -5.64
C ALA A 406 -1.33 -31.46 -5.65
N LYS A 407 -0.41 -32.41 -5.62
CA LYS A 407 1.03 -32.13 -5.43
C LYS A 407 1.74 -31.57 -6.68
N ASN A 408 1.26 -31.90 -7.87
CA ASN A 408 1.86 -31.51 -9.14
C ASN A 408 0.79 -31.17 -10.19
N LEU A 409 1.22 -30.66 -11.34
CA LEU A 409 0.34 -30.25 -12.44
C LEU A 409 -0.58 -31.39 -12.92
N ASP A 410 -0.07 -32.60 -13.11
CA ASP A 410 -0.87 -33.73 -13.61
C ASP A 410 -1.98 -34.11 -12.63
N LYS A 411 -1.70 -34.12 -11.33
CA LYS A 411 -2.72 -34.36 -10.31
C LYS A 411 -3.73 -33.23 -10.24
N PHE A 412 -3.31 -31.99 -10.49
CA PHE A 412 -4.22 -30.86 -10.57
C PHE A 412 -5.16 -30.99 -11.79
N LYS A 413 -4.62 -31.35 -12.96
CA LYS A 413 -5.40 -31.64 -14.17
C LYS A 413 -6.37 -32.81 -13.97
N GLU A 414 -5.98 -33.86 -13.26
CA GLU A 414 -6.87 -34.99 -12.92
C GLU A 414 -8.09 -34.52 -12.10
N VAL A 415 -7.88 -33.64 -11.13
CA VAL A 415 -8.97 -33.07 -10.32
C VAL A 415 -9.85 -32.15 -11.16
N LEU A 416 -9.26 -31.32 -12.03
CA LEU A 416 -10.00 -30.48 -12.97
C LEU A 416 -10.88 -31.31 -13.94
N GLY A 417 -10.38 -32.46 -14.41
CA GLY A 417 -11.16 -33.39 -15.22
C GLY A 417 -12.41 -33.90 -14.50
N LYS A 418 -12.30 -34.21 -13.19
CA LYS A 418 -13.45 -34.60 -12.35
C LYS A 418 -14.46 -33.46 -12.17
N LEU A 419 -14.03 -32.20 -12.30
CA LEU A 419 -14.86 -31.00 -12.25
C LEU A 419 -15.45 -30.62 -13.62
N GLY A 420 -15.15 -31.39 -14.67
CA GLY A 420 -15.67 -31.19 -16.02
C GLY A 420 -14.78 -30.34 -16.92
N ILE A 421 -13.53 -30.07 -16.54
CA ILE A 421 -12.58 -29.30 -17.36
C ILE A 421 -11.62 -30.27 -18.06
N THR A 422 -11.92 -30.57 -19.34
CA THR A 422 -11.15 -31.52 -20.17
C THR A 422 -11.16 -31.06 -21.64
N PRO A 423 -9.99 -30.92 -22.31
CA PRO A 423 -8.63 -31.08 -21.78
C PRO A 423 -8.19 -29.87 -20.94
N ALA A 424 -7.41 -30.12 -19.89
CA ALA A 424 -6.86 -29.08 -19.01
C ALA A 424 -5.42 -28.66 -19.39
N ASP A 425 -5.03 -28.80 -20.66
CA ASP A 425 -3.64 -28.65 -21.09
C ASP A 425 -3.10 -27.23 -21.08
N TRP A 426 -3.98 -26.24 -21.11
CA TRP A 426 -3.65 -24.83 -21.03
C TRP A 426 -3.20 -24.40 -19.62
N VAL A 427 -3.43 -25.23 -18.59
CA VAL A 427 -3.00 -24.95 -17.21
C VAL A 427 -1.48 -25.15 -17.09
N LYS A 428 -0.79 -24.12 -16.60
CA LYS A 428 0.68 -24.10 -16.43
C LYS A 428 1.08 -24.31 -14.97
N ASP A 429 2.28 -24.84 -14.75
CA ASP A 429 2.84 -25.05 -13.41
C ASP A 429 2.94 -23.73 -12.61
N THR A 430 3.29 -22.63 -13.28
CA THR A 430 3.36 -21.29 -12.69
C THR A 430 2.02 -20.79 -12.14
N ASP A 431 0.89 -21.28 -12.66
CA ASP A 431 -0.45 -20.84 -12.24
C ASP A 431 -1.00 -21.64 -11.06
N LEU A 432 -0.41 -22.78 -10.72
CA LEU A 432 -0.89 -23.65 -9.64
C LEU A 432 -0.94 -22.92 -8.30
N LYS A 433 0.03 -22.06 -8.03
CA LYS A 433 0.08 -21.30 -6.77
C LYS A 433 -1.16 -20.42 -6.61
N ASP A 434 -1.52 -19.69 -7.66
CA ASP A 434 -2.67 -18.76 -7.67
C ASP A 434 -3.99 -19.53 -7.62
N MET A 435 -4.14 -20.56 -8.47
CA MET A 435 -5.38 -21.34 -8.53
C MET A 435 -5.65 -22.08 -7.21
N LYS A 436 -4.62 -22.62 -6.56
CA LYS A 436 -4.75 -23.21 -5.22
C LYS A 436 -5.07 -22.16 -4.15
N GLN A 437 -4.55 -20.94 -4.28
CA GLN A 437 -4.93 -19.84 -3.39
C GLN A 437 -6.41 -19.50 -3.54
N TRP A 438 -6.95 -19.47 -4.75
CA TRP A 438 -8.40 -19.28 -4.96
C TRP A 438 -9.22 -20.42 -4.36
N ALA A 439 -8.76 -21.67 -4.49
CA ALA A 439 -9.42 -22.82 -3.88
C ALA A 439 -9.45 -22.71 -2.34
N ARG A 440 -8.33 -22.33 -1.70
CA ARG A 440 -8.27 -22.09 -0.25
C ARG A 440 -9.15 -20.91 0.19
N ALA A 441 -9.11 -19.80 -0.54
CA ALA A 441 -9.95 -18.63 -0.26
C ALA A 441 -11.45 -18.98 -0.34
N ARG A 442 -11.87 -19.69 -1.40
CA ARG A 442 -13.25 -20.17 -1.53
C ARG A 442 -13.63 -21.17 -0.43
N HIS A 443 -12.71 -22.04 -0.01
CA HIS A 443 -12.94 -22.95 1.10
C HIS A 443 -13.18 -22.18 2.41
N PHE A 444 -12.37 -21.16 2.71
CA PHE A 444 -12.64 -20.26 3.84
C PHE A 444 -13.99 -19.56 3.71
N GLU A 445 -14.35 -19.09 2.52
CA GLU A 445 -15.63 -18.41 2.29
C GLU A 445 -16.82 -19.31 2.62
N LEU A 446 -16.80 -20.56 2.16
CA LEU A 446 -17.84 -21.54 2.45
C LEU A 446 -17.89 -21.91 3.94
N GLU A 447 -16.73 -22.09 4.59
CA GLU A 447 -16.69 -22.38 6.02
C GLU A 447 -17.16 -21.18 6.86
N ILE A 448 -16.81 -19.95 6.49
CA ILE A 448 -17.31 -18.75 7.16
C ILE A 448 -18.83 -18.62 6.96
N ASN A 449 -19.35 -18.85 5.75
CA ASN A 449 -20.79 -18.84 5.49
C ASN A 449 -21.53 -19.93 6.28
N ARG A 450 -20.92 -21.10 6.46
CA ARG A 450 -21.47 -22.17 7.29
C ARG A 450 -21.47 -21.79 8.78
N MET A 451 -20.44 -21.06 9.22
CA MET A 451 -20.23 -20.70 10.61
C MET A 451 -20.87 -19.37 11.01
N SER A 452 -21.27 -18.49 10.11
CA SER A 452 -21.80 -17.15 10.44
C SER A 452 -23.19 -16.93 9.85
N SER A 453 -24.16 -16.52 10.66
CA SER A 453 -25.48 -16.11 10.17
C SER A 453 -25.45 -14.85 9.30
N LEU A 454 -24.39 -14.04 9.41
CA LEU A 454 -24.23 -12.81 8.63
C LEU A 454 -23.65 -13.06 7.23
N GLY A 455 -23.11 -14.25 6.97
CA GLY A 455 -22.37 -14.58 5.74
C GLY A 455 -20.95 -14.00 5.68
N SER A 456 -20.19 -14.43 4.67
CA SER A 456 -18.78 -14.09 4.46
C SER A 456 -18.56 -12.63 4.06
N GLY A 457 -19.52 -12.00 3.39
CA GLY A 457 -19.46 -10.59 3.00
C GLY A 457 -19.31 -9.65 4.21
N ALA A 458 -19.93 -9.99 5.34
CA ALA A 458 -19.81 -9.24 6.59
C ALA A 458 -18.44 -9.41 7.26
N HIS A 459 -17.75 -10.53 6.99
CA HIS A 459 -16.45 -10.94 7.54
C HIS A 459 -15.30 -10.73 6.55
N SER A 460 -15.34 -9.60 5.84
CA SER A 460 -14.38 -9.25 4.79
C SER A 460 -12.94 -9.10 5.31
N LYS A 461 -12.75 -8.58 6.52
CA LYS A 461 -11.43 -8.39 7.14
C LYS A 461 -10.88 -9.72 7.63
N LEU A 462 -11.71 -10.57 8.26
CA LEU A 462 -11.33 -11.96 8.57
C LEU A 462 -10.89 -12.70 7.30
N MET A 463 -11.65 -12.60 6.21
CA MET A 463 -11.29 -13.21 4.93
C MET A 463 -9.94 -12.71 4.41
N SER A 464 -9.72 -11.39 4.45
CA SER A 464 -8.45 -10.78 4.04
C SER A 464 -7.28 -11.29 4.88
N THR A 465 -7.43 -11.33 6.20
CA THR A 465 -6.40 -11.82 7.12
C THR A 465 -6.05 -13.29 6.85
N LEU A 466 -7.05 -14.16 6.69
CA LEU A 466 -6.84 -15.58 6.41
C LEU A 466 -6.14 -15.81 5.06
N THR A 467 -6.51 -15.05 4.03
CA THR A 467 -5.94 -15.23 2.66
C THR A 467 -4.52 -14.71 2.52
N GLN A 468 -4.06 -13.86 3.43
CA GLN A 468 -2.68 -13.35 3.48
C GLN A 468 -1.73 -14.22 4.29
N LEU A 469 -2.24 -15.17 5.09
CA LEU A 469 -1.40 -16.08 5.88
C LEU A 469 -0.52 -16.96 4.98
N PRO A 470 0.63 -17.45 5.48
CA PRO A 470 1.39 -18.50 4.79
C PRO A 470 0.54 -19.73 4.49
N VAL A 471 0.80 -20.39 3.36
CA VAL A 471 -0.02 -21.52 2.84
C VAL A 471 -0.24 -22.62 3.88
N GLU A 472 0.80 -23.01 4.61
CA GLU A 472 0.69 -24.07 5.62
C GLU A 472 -0.18 -23.64 6.81
N LYS A 473 -0.17 -22.37 7.18
CA LYS A 473 -1.04 -21.85 8.24
C LYS A 473 -2.49 -21.78 7.79
N GLN A 474 -2.75 -21.42 6.53
CA GLN A 474 -4.10 -21.51 5.94
C GLN A 474 -4.64 -22.95 6.01
N ARG A 475 -3.81 -23.94 5.64
CA ARG A 475 -4.17 -25.36 5.68
C ARG A 475 -4.43 -25.86 7.09
N GLU A 476 -3.66 -25.42 8.07
CA GLU A 476 -3.86 -25.76 9.48
C GLU A 476 -5.25 -25.33 9.96
N ILE A 477 -5.66 -24.09 9.65
CA ILE A 477 -6.98 -23.56 10.04
C ILE A 477 -8.10 -24.29 9.29
N LEU A 478 -7.94 -24.54 7.99
CA LEU A 478 -8.92 -25.30 7.19
C LEU A 478 -9.07 -26.77 7.63
N ALA A 479 -8.02 -27.36 8.22
CA ALA A 479 -8.10 -28.70 8.82
C ALA A 479 -8.88 -28.70 10.14
N LYS A 480 -9.03 -27.55 10.79
CA LYS A 480 -9.70 -27.36 12.09
C LYS A 480 -10.68 -26.17 12.02
N PRO A 481 -11.76 -26.26 11.23
CA PRO A 481 -12.64 -25.14 10.92
C PRO A 481 -13.31 -24.51 12.15
N GLN A 482 -13.39 -25.23 13.29
CA GLN A 482 -13.85 -24.67 14.57
C GLN A 482 -13.07 -23.44 15.02
N GLN A 483 -11.80 -23.29 14.61
CA GLN A 483 -10.98 -22.11 14.92
C GLN A 483 -11.55 -20.82 14.32
N LEU A 484 -12.27 -20.90 13.19
CA LEU A 484 -12.91 -19.74 12.57
C LEU A 484 -13.98 -19.12 13.47
N ARG A 485 -14.73 -19.96 14.21
CA ARG A 485 -15.71 -19.49 15.20
C ARG A 485 -15.04 -18.71 16.33
N HIS A 486 -13.88 -19.16 16.78
CA HIS A 486 -13.11 -18.45 17.81
C HIS A 486 -12.57 -17.12 17.29
N LEU A 487 -12.10 -17.10 16.04
CA LEU A 487 -11.65 -15.88 15.37
C LEU A 487 -12.76 -14.84 15.16
N MET A 488 -13.99 -15.24 14.87
CA MET A 488 -15.16 -14.34 14.79
C MET A 488 -15.58 -13.77 16.15
N ASN A 489 -15.04 -14.31 17.25
CA ASN A 489 -15.26 -13.84 18.62
C ASN A 489 -13.97 -13.30 19.25
N ALA A 490 -12.93 -13.05 18.45
CA ALA A 490 -11.68 -12.47 18.93
C ALA A 490 -11.83 -10.95 19.01
N TYR A 491 -11.80 -10.40 20.22
CA TYR A 491 -11.89 -8.96 20.48
C TYR A 491 -10.56 -8.34 20.96
N GLU A 492 -9.56 -9.19 21.22
CA GLU A 492 -8.23 -8.85 21.72
C GLU A 492 -7.15 -9.53 20.87
N SER A 493 -5.99 -8.88 20.72
CA SER A 493 -4.94 -9.31 19.78
C SER A 493 -4.42 -10.71 20.08
N HIS A 494 -4.12 -11.01 21.34
CA HIS A 494 -3.53 -12.31 21.72
C HIS A 494 -4.46 -13.50 21.42
N VAL A 495 -5.78 -13.30 21.45
CA VAL A 495 -6.76 -14.34 21.09
C VAL A 495 -6.66 -14.68 19.60
N ALA A 496 -6.56 -13.65 18.75
CA ALA A 496 -6.38 -13.84 17.31
C ALA A 496 -4.98 -14.40 16.99
N GLU A 497 -3.92 -13.89 17.64
CA GLU A 497 -2.54 -14.34 17.47
C GLU A 497 -2.33 -15.81 17.82
N HIS A 498 -3.06 -16.34 18.80
CA HIS A 498 -3.01 -17.77 19.15
C HIS A 498 -3.35 -18.65 17.94
N TYR A 499 -4.33 -18.26 17.11
CA TYR A 499 -4.75 -19.01 15.94
C TYR A 499 -4.02 -18.60 14.66
N LEU A 500 -3.76 -17.31 14.46
CA LEU A 500 -3.20 -16.76 13.22
C LEU A 500 -1.66 -16.75 13.22
N GLY A 501 -1.04 -16.78 14.41
CA GLY A 501 0.38 -16.54 14.62
C GLY A 501 0.66 -15.09 15.06
N LYS A 502 1.77 -14.88 15.78
CA LYS A 502 2.23 -13.56 16.20
C LYS A 502 2.51 -12.67 14.98
N ASN A 503 2.05 -11.42 15.01
CA ASN A 503 2.22 -10.41 13.95
C ASN A 503 1.59 -10.77 12.59
N ALA A 504 0.54 -11.62 12.55
CA ALA A 504 -0.22 -11.80 11.31
C ALA A 504 -0.81 -10.45 10.84
N SER A 505 -0.78 -10.19 9.54
CA SER A 505 -1.32 -8.96 8.97
C SER A 505 -2.83 -8.90 9.17
N GLY A 506 -3.39 -7.70 9.37
CA GLY A 506 -4.84 -7.51 9.42
C GLY A 506 -5.51 -7.85 10.76
N ILE A 507 -4.77 -8.13 11.84
CA ILE A 507 -5.37 -8.44 13.15
C ILE A 507 -6.20 -7.25 13.67
N ALA A 508 -5.68 -6.03 13.63
CA ALA A 508 -6.39 -4.85 14.16
C ALA A 508 -7.73 -4.60 13.43
N GLU A 509 -7.74 -4.76 12.11
CA GLU A 509 -8.91 -4.66 11.26
C GLU A 509 -9.92 -5.78 11.55
N LEU A 510 -9.44 -7.01 11.77
CA LEU A 510 -10.28 -8.13 12.22
C LEU A 510 -10.95 -7.83 13.58
N LEU A 511 -10.20 -7.32 14.56
CA LEU A 511 -10.77 -6.98 15.86
C LEU A 511 -11.84 -5.89 15.74
N THR A 512 -11.62 -4.91 14.85
CA THR A 512 -12.57 -3.82 14.58
C THR A 512 -13.83 -4.34 13.88
N GLU A 513 -13.67 -5.23 12.91
CA GLU A 513 -14.78 -5.93 12.25
C GLU A 513 -15.61 -6.71 13.28
N ASN A 514 -14.97 -7.53 14.11
CA ASN A 514 -15.68 -8.31 15.15
C ASN A 514 -16.45 -7.43 16.12
N LYS A 515 -15.85 -6.31 16.58
CA LYS A 515 -16.54 -5.33 17.46
C LYS A 515 -17.77 -4.72 16.79
N ARG A 516 -17.67 -4.35 15.50
CA ARG A 516 -18.81 -3.84 14.73
C ARG A 516 -19.89 -4.91 14.56
N LEU A 517 -19.49 -6.14 14.24
CA LEU A 517 -20.40 -7.26 13.97
C LEU A 517 -21.13 -7.78 15.21
N GLU A 518 -20.58 -7.57 16.41
CA GLU A 518 -21.23 -7.97 17.67
C GLU A 518 -22.64 -7.39 17.82
N GLY A 519 -22.82 -6.09 17.52
CA GLY A 519 -24.11 -5.42 17.61
C GLY A 519 -25.16 -6.01 16.68
N PHE A 520 -24.79 -6.38 15.45
CA PHE A 520 -25.70 -7.03 14.50
C PHE A 520 -26.07 -8.45 14.94
N ARG A 521 -25.13 -9.20 15.50
CA ARG A 521 -25.38 -10.56 16.03
C ARG A 521 -26.32 -10.57 17.25
N ALA A 522 -26.57 -9.41 17.86
CA ALA A 522 -27.49 -9.22 18.97
C ALA A 522 -28.92 -8.80 18.53
N ILE A 523 -29.18 -8.65 17.23
CA ILE A 523 -30.50 -8.30 16.72
C ILE A 523 -31.44 -9.51 16.78
N HIS A 524 -32.66 -9.34 17.30
CA HIS A 524 -33.64 -10.40 17.57
C HIS A 524 -34.32 -11.00 16.32
N ASN A 525 -33.73 -10.80 15.14
CA ASN A 525 -34.15 -11.40 13.86
C ASN A 525 -32.90 -11.55 12.97
N ALA A 526 -32.58 -12.80 12.61
CA ALA A 526 -31.33 -13.10 11.90
C ALA A 526 -31.24 -12.50 10.50
N GLU A 527 -32.36 -12.34 9.79
CA GLU A 527 -32.36 -11.72 8.46
C GLU A 527 -32.12 -10.22 8.55
N VAL A 528 -32.75 -9.53 9.51
CA VAL A 528 -32.45 -8.12 9.77
C VAL A 528 -30.97 -7.93 10.09
N ALA A 529 -30.41 -8.78 10.96
CA ALA A 529 -28.98 -8.76 11.28
C ALA A 529 -28.10 -8.90 10.03
N LYS A 530 -28.40 -9.89 9.20
CA LYS A 530 -27.66 -10.19 7.96
C LYS A 530 -27.69 -9.02 6.98
N PHE A 531 -28.85 -8.40 6.74
CA PHE A 531 -28.94 -7.28 5.80
C PHE A 531 -28.23 -6.03 6.30
N LEU A 532 -28.45 -5.64 7.55
CA LEU A 532 -27.80 -4.46 8.11
C LEU A 532 -26.27 -4.62 8.17
N ALA A 533 -25.78 -5.83 8.50
CA ALA A 533 -24.34 -6.10 8.55
C ALA A 533 -23.64 -6.00 7.18
N ASN A 534 -24.35 -6.32 6.10
CA ASN A 534 -23.87 -6.32 4.72
C ASN A 534 -24.28 -5.06 3.91
N PHE A 535 -24.91 -4.07 4.54
CA PHE A 535 -25.32 -2.84 3.87
C PHE A 535 -24.11 -2.00 3.44
N LYS A 536 -24.24 -1.28 2.32
CA LYS A 536 -23.25 -0.31 1.84
C LYS A 536 -23.91 1.06 1.72
N PRO A 537 -23.36 2.12 2.35
CA PRO A 537 -22.14 2.16 3.17
C PRO A 537 -22.26 1.35 4.48
N GLU A 538 -21.12 1.02 5.10
CA GLU A 538 -21.08 0.16 6.29
C GLU A 538 -21.76 0.83 7.50
N ILE A 539 -22.73 0.13 8.08
CA ILE A 539 -23.44 0.58 9.28
C ILE A 539 -22.64 0.17 10.53
N THR A 540 -22.64 1.05 11.54
CA THR A 540 -22.15 0.74 12.89
C THR A 540 -23.26 1.02 13.90
N LEU A 541 -23.51 0.07 14.80
CA LEU A 541 -24.54 0.17 15.83
C LEU A 541 -23.90 0.22 17.22
N ASN A 542 -24.52 0.95 18.13
CA ASN A 542 -24.26 0.86 19.57
C ASN A 542 -25.40 0.15 20.31
N ASP A 543 -25.20 -0.18 21.58
CA ASP A 543 -26.13 -0.94 22.43
C ASP A 543 -27.55 -0.33 22.46
N LYS A 544 -27.65 1.00 22.51
CA LYS A 544 -28.95 1.70 22.56
C LYS A 544 -29.71 1.57 21.25
N GLN A 545 -29.00 1.66 20.12
CA GLN A 545 -29.57 1.48 18.78
C GLN A 545 -30.04 0.03 18.59
N VAL A 546 -29.24 -0.95 19.01
CA VAL A 546 -29.63 -2.37 18.97
C VAL A 546 -30.87 -2.62 19.83
N ALA A 547 -30.93 -2.06 21.04
CA ALA A 547 -32.09 -2.17 21.91
C ALA A 547 -33.36 -1.56 21.27
N ALA A 548 -33.25 -0.42 20.61
CA ALA A 548 -34.36 0.22 19.89
C ALA A 548 -34.84 -0.62 18.68
N ILE A 549 -33.90 -1.20 17.91
CA ILE A 549 -34.21 -2.15 16.82
C ILE A 549 -34.96 -3.38 17.38
N ASN A 550 -34.45 -3.96 18.47
CA ASN A 550 -35.06 -5.12 19.11
C ASN A 550 -36.45 -4.81 19.68
N GLN A 551 -36.67 -3.59 20.17
CA GLN A 551 -37.99 -3.13 20.59
C GLN A 551 -38.94 -2.98 19.39
N ALA A 552 -38.48 -2.43 18.25
CA ALA A 552 -39.29 -2.34 17.04
C ALA A 552 -39.71 -3.72 16.52
N LEU A 553 -38.78 -4.70 16.55
CA LEU A 553 -39.07 -6.10 16.21
C LEU A 553 -40.07 -6.75 17.19
N THR A 554 -40.03 -6.37 18.46
CA THR A 554 -40.99 -6.84 19.46
C THR A 554 -42.39 -6.29 19.19
N THR A 555 -42.49 -5.01 18.82
CA THR A 555 -43.75 -4.38 18.40
C THR A 555 -44.29 -5.05 17.13
N ALA A 556 -43.43 -5.29 16.14
CA ALA A 556 -43.77 -6.01 14.91
C ALA A 556 -44.27 -7.43 15.19
N ASN A 557 -43.68 -8.16 16.14
CA ASN A 557 -44.15 -9.49 16.53
C ASN A 557 -45.60 -9.48 17.04
N SER A 558 -45.99 -8.38 17.68
CA SER A 558 -47.30 -8.22 18.31
C SER A 558 -48.38 -7.84 17.29
N ASN A 559 -47.98 -7.34 16.10
CA ASN A 559 -48.89 -7.01 15.01
C ASN A 559 -48.91 -8.15 13.96
N PRO A 560 -50.02 -8.90 13.80
CA PRO A 560 -50.11 -10.00 12.84
C PRO A 560 -50.01 -9.55 11.38
N ASN A 561 -50.18 -8.26 11.11
CA ASN A 561 -50.22 -7.70 9.76
C ASN A 561 -48.87 -7.14 9.29
N THR A 562 -47.83 -7.10 10.15
CA THR A 562 -46.55 -6.46 9.81
C THR A 562 -45.92 -6.99 8.52
N TYR A 563 -46.07 -8.26 8.19
CA TYR A 563 -45.48 -8.85 6.98
C TYR A 563 -46.51 -9.05 5.84
N THR A 564 -47.72 -8.52 5.96
CA THR A 564 -48.77 -8.64 4.92
C THR A 564 -49.25 -7.27 4.45
N GLN A 565 -49.29 -6.27 5.33
CA GLN A 565 -49.66 -4.89 5.01
C GLN A 565 -48.42 -4.02 4.84
N VAL A 566 -48.35 -3.27 3.73
CA VAL A 566 -47.17 -2.45 3.40
C VAL A 566 -46.94 -1.36 4.44
N THR A 567 -48.00 -0.70 4.93
CA THR A 567 -47.92 0.38 5.93
C THR A 567 -47.34 -0.11 7.26
N ASP A 568 -47.74 -1.30 7.70
CA ASP A 568 -47.24 -1.90 8.93
C ASP A 568 -45.79 -2.39 8.79
N TYR A 569 -45.45 -2.99 7.64
CA TYR A 569 -44.07 -3.37 7.32
C TYR A 569 -43.16 -2.15 7.30
N LYS A 570 -43.59 -1.09 6.60
CA LYS A 570 -42.85 0.16 6.49
C LYS A 570 -42.60 0.78 7.86
N THR A 571 -43.55 0.70 8.79
CA THR A 571 -43.38 1.21 10.16
C THR A 571 -42.21 0.51 10.88
N LEU A 572 -42.06 -0.80 10.71
CA LEU A 572 -40.89 -1.54 11.22
C LEU A 572 -39.60 -1.07 10.53
N ILE A 573 -39.60 -0.96 9.20
CA ILE A 573 -38.41 -0.57 8.44
C ILE A 573 -37.98 0.87 8.75
N ASP A 574 -38.91 1.80 8.91
CA ASP A 574 -38.64 3.19 9.31
C ASP A 574 -38.01 3.24 10.70
N ALA A 575 -38.55 2.47 11.65
CA ALA A 575 -37.97 2.36 12.99
C ALA A 575 -36.53 1.84 12.96
N ILE A 576 -36.23 0.83 12.14
CA ILE A 576 -34.86 0.30 11.97
C ILE A 576 -33.95 1.32 11.26
N LYS A 577 -34.44 2.00 10.22
CA LYS A 577 -33.69 3.00 9.46
C LYS A 577 -33.19 4.13 10.35
N THR A 578 -34.03 4.64 11.26
CA THR A 578 -33.63 5.72 12.19
C THR A 578 -32.45 5.33 13.09
N GLN A 579 -32.25 4.04 13.35
CA GLN A 579 -31.14 3.53 14.16
C GLN A 579 -29.88 3.23 13.33
N SER A 580 -29.99 3.21 11.99
CA SER A 580 -28.95 2.77 11.06
C SER A 580 -28.02 3.91 10.60
N GLY A 581 -28.21 5.13 11.09
CA GLY A 581 -27.41 6.31 10.71
C GLY A 581 -27.82 6.92 9.37
N SER A 582 -26.89 7.65 8.73
CA SER A 582 -27.14 8.31 7.44
C SER A 582 -27.06 7.29 6.30
N VAL A 583 -28.20 6.78 5.87
CA VAL A 583 -28.34 5.82 4.76
C VAL A 583 -29.20 6.40 3.65
N ASN A 584 -28.89 6.07 2.39
CA ASN A 584 -29.74 6.42 1.26
C ASN A 584 -31.10 5.73 1.43
N GLN A 585 -32.18 6.51 1.41
CA GLN A 585 -33.53 6.00 1.67
C GLN A 585 -33.97 4.95 0.65
N LYS A 586 -33.73 5.21 -0.64
CA LYS A 586 -34.14 4.34 -1.73
C LYS A 586 -33.44 2.99 -1.61
N ASP A 587 -32.11 3.01 -1.45
CA ASP A 587 -31.33 1.78 -1.35
C ASP A 587 -31.69 0.97 -0.11
N PHE A 588 -31.98 1.66 1.01
CA PHE A 588 -32.42 1.02 2.24
C PHE A 588 -33.79 0.33 2.07
N TYR A 589 -34.79 1.00 1.50
CA TYR A 589 -36.10 0.39 1.26
C TYR A 589 -36.01 -0.78 0.27
N ASN A 590 -35.28 -0.60 -0.84
CA ASN A 590 -35.06 -1.67 -1.82
C ASN A 590 -34.37 -2.88 -1.17
N ALA A 591 -33.43 -2.65 -0.24
CA ALA A 591 -32.77 -3.71 0.50
C ALA A 591 -33.72 -4.51 1.41
N PHE A 592 -34.87 -3.96 1.79
CA PHE A 592 -35.93 -4.62 2.56
C PHE A 592 -37.17 -4.97 1.70
N ASN A 593 -37.04 -5.03 0.37
CA ASN A 593 -38.12 -5.37 -0.58
C ASN A 593 -39.33 -4.44 -0.54
N LEU A 594 -39.08 -3.15 -0.30
CA LEU A 594 -40.01 -2.06 -0.59
C LEU A 594 -39.57 -1.36 -1.88
N ASN A 595 -40.47 -0.62 -2.53
CA ASN A 595 -40.11 0.28 -3.64
C ASN A 595 -39.39 1.55 -3.12
N ASP A 596 -38.89 2.37 -4.04
CA ASP A 596 -38.02 3.53 -3.76
C ASP A 596 -38.58 4.52 -2.71
N ASP A 597 -39.91 4.66 -2.63
CA ASP A 597 -40.61 5.54 -1.67
C ASP A 597 -41.23 4.80 -0.47
N GLY A 598 -41.22 3.47 -0.48
CA GLY A 598 -41.76 2.61 0.57
C GLY A 598 -43.29 2.43 0.54
N THR A 599 -43.97 2.85 -0.53
CA THR A 599 -45.44 2.78 -0.65
C THR A 599 -45.96 1.40 -1.06
N ALA A 600 -45.11 0.55 -1.64
CA ALA A 600 -45.47 -0.80 -2.08
C ALA A 600 -44.33 -1.81 -1.85
N PHE A 601 -44.66 -3.11 -1.84
CA PHE A 601 -43.64 -4.16 -1.93
C PHE A 601 -43.01 -4.19 -3.32
N SER A 602 -41.74 -4.56 -3.42
CA SER A 602 -41.10 -4.88 -4.69
C SER A 602 -41.73 -6.14 -5.34
N SER A 603 -41.52 -6.34 -6.64
CA SER A 603 -42.03 -7.52 -7.37
C SER A 603 -41.51 -8.87 -6.85
N SER A 604 -40.34 -8.87 -6.20
CA SER A 604 -39.73 -10.03 -5.54
C SER A 604 -39.43 -9.69 -4.08
N THR A 605 -39.93 -10.50 -3.14
CA THR A 605 -39.89 -10.22 -1.69
C THR A 605 -39.12 -11.24 -0.82
N PRO A 606 -38.06 -11.91 -1.30
CA PRO A 606 -37.47 -13.05 -0.58
C PRO A 606 -36.92 -12.69 0.81
N ARG A 607 -36.47 -11.45 1.01
CA ARG A 607 -35.88 -11.00 2.29
C ARG A 607 -36.96 -10.76 3.33
N LYS A 608 -38.03 -10.06 2.92
CA LYS A 608 -39.23 -9.86 3.74
C LYS A 608 -39.86 -11.21 4.14
N ASP A 609 -39.90 -12.17 3.22
CA ASP A 609 -40.48 -13.49 3.49
C ASP A 609 -39.64 -14.29 4.51
N GLU A 610 -38.30 -14.29 4.39
CA GLU A 610 -37.44 -14.94 5.39
C GLU A 610 -37.44 -14.19 6.73
N MET A 611 -37.53 -12.85 6.75
CA MET A 611 -37.74 -12.08 7.98
C MET A 611 -39.03 -12.49 8.68
N SER A 612 -40.13 -12.65 7.93
CA SER A 612 -41.42 -13.11 8.47
C SER A 612 -41.30 -14.52 9.06
N LYS A 613 -40.60 -15.42 8.37
CA LYS A 613 -40.37 -16.79 8.83
C LYS A 613 -39.55 -16.85 10.12
N GLN A 614 -38.46 -16.09 10.21
CA GLN A 614 -37.68 -15.96 11.46
C GLN A 614 -38.53 -15.37 12.59
N GLN A 615 -39.38 -14.39 12.29
CA GLN A 615 -40.31 -13.82 13.27
C GLN A 615 -41.30 -14.86 13.79
N GLN A 616 -41.87 -15.68 12.90
CA GLN A 616 -42.78 -16.76 13.28
C GLN A 616 -42.10 -17.81 14.16
N HIS A 617 -40.85 -18.17 13.84
CA HIS A 617 -40.04 -19.08 14.67
C HIS A 617 -39.79 -18.51 16.08
N ASN A 618 -39.73 -17.19 16.21
CA ASN A 618 -39.51 -16.48 17.47
C ASN A 618 -40.78 -16.23 18.29
N LYS A 619 -41.97 -16.52 17.78
CA LYS A 619 -43.26 -16.14 18.42
C LYS A 619 -43.35 -16.55 19.89
N ASN A 620 -43.03 -17.80 20.21
CA ASN A 620 -43.10 -18.32 21.58
C ASN A 620 -42.00 -17.72 22.48
N LEU A 621 -40.82 -17.48 21.94
CA LEU A 621 -39.71 -16.86 22.68
C LEU A 621 -40.03 -15.40 23.03
N TYR A 622 -40.71 -14.66 22.14
CA TYR A 622 -41.15 -13.29 22.42
C TYR A 622 -42.19 -13.20 23.55
N ILE A 623 -43.09 -14.19 23.66
CA ILE A 623 -44.05 -14.27 24.77
C ILE A 623 -43.30 -14.34 26.11
N GLU A 624 -42.29 -15.21 26.19
CA GLU A 624 -41.46 -15.37 27.38
C GLU A 624 -40.55 -14.17 27.65
N TYR A 625 -40.00 -13.56 26.60
CA TYR A 625 -39.12 -12.39 26.69
C TYR A 625 -39.86 -11.16 27.24
N ASN A 626 -41.13 -10.99 26.86
CA ASN A 626 -41.97 -9.89 27.32
C ASN A 626 -42.60 -10.13 28.70
N ASN A 627 -42.53 -11.35 29.23
CA ASN A 627 -43.04 -11.68 30.56
C ASN A 627 -42.18 -11.01 31.66
N PRO A 628 -42.73 -10.12 32.50
CA PRO A 628 -41.99 -9.46 33.58
C PRO A 628 -41.38 -10.43 34.60
N ALA A 629 -42.00 -11.60 34.80
CA ALA A 629 -41.49 -12.63 35.72
C ALA A 629 -40.13 -13.20 35.28
N ASN A 630 -39.79 -13.09 33.99
CA ASN A 630 -38.55 -13.60 33.41
C ASN A 630 -37.44 -12.54 33.30
N SER A 631 -37.52 -11.44 34.06
CA SER A 631 -36.59 -10.31 33.94
C SER A 631 -35.10 -10.68 34.01
N GLY A 632 -34.71 -11.73 34.76
CA GLY A 632 -33.31 -12.19 34.81
C GLY A 632 -32.87 -13.09 33.68
N ASN A 633 -33.83 -13.63 32.95
CA ASN A 633 -33.59 -14.57 31.86
C ASN A 633 -33.63 -13.87 30.50
N LYS A 634 -33.87 -12.55 30.48
CA LYS A 634 -34.00 -11.75 29.25
C LYS A 634 -32.76 -11.82 28.38
N LYS A 635 -31.55 -11.84 28.95
CA LYS A 635 -30.31 -11.97 28.16
C LYS A 635 -30.24 -13.31 27.43
N LEU A 636 -30.55 -14.42 28.11
CA LEU A 636 -30.59 -15.75 27.49
C LEU A 636 -31.64 -15.80 26.36
N LEU A 637 -32.84 -15.29 26.64
CA LEU A 637 -33.91 -15.24 25.65
C LEU A 637 -33.56 -14.35 24.46
N GLY A 638 -32.88 -13.22 24.68
CA GLY A 638 -32.38 -12.33 23.62
C GLY A 638 -31.37 -13.02 22.71
N VAL A 639 -30.43 -13.77 23.27
CA VAL A 639 -29.50 -14.61 22.48
C VAL A 639 -30.26 -15.65 21.66
N LEU A 640 -31.23 -16.35 22.27
CA LEU A 640 -32.03 -17.33 21.54
C LEU A 640 -32.85 -16.68 20.41
N LEU A 641 -33.39 -15.47 20.62
CA LEU A 641 -34.13 -14.71 19.60
C LEU A 641 -33.24 -14.32 18.41
N SER A 642 -31.95 -14.03 18.62
CA SER A 642 -31.03 -13.63 17.55
C SER A 642 -30.51 -14.76 16.66
N LEU A 643 -30.65 -16.02 17.09
CA LEU A 643 -30.21 -17.18 16.29
C LEU A 643 -31.01 -17.33 15.01
N ASP A 644 -30.38 -17.82 13.95
CA ASP A 644 -31.07 -18.20 12.71
C ASP A 644 -31.69 -19.60 12.86
N LYS A 645 -33.02 -19.67 12.80
CA LYS A 645 -33.78 -20.87 13.12
C LYS A 645 -34.38 -21.48 11.86
N LEU A 646 -34.13 -22.76 11.63
CA LEU A 646 -34.80 -23.52 10.58
C LEU A 646 -36.12 -24.17 11.03
N VAL A 647 -36.37 -24.20 12.34
CA VAL A 647 -37.54 -24.83 12.97
C VAL A 647 -38.04 -23.97 14.14
N ILE A 648 -39.33 -24.07 14.46
CA ILE A 648 -39.95 -23.39 15.63
C ILE A 648 -39.43 -24.03 16.93
N PHE A 649 -39.17 -23.21 17.96
CA PHE A 649 -38.81 -23.69 19.30
C PHE A 649 -40.01 -24.27 20.07
N GLY A 650 -39.91 -25.56 20.46
CA GLY A 650 -40.89 -26.33 21.27
C GLY A 650 -41.91 -27.11 20.40
N ILE A 651 -42.31 -28.35 20.67
CA ILE A 651 -42.30 -29.19 21.89
C ILE A 651 -41.97 -30.63 21.44
N ARG A 652 -41.28 -31.46 22.25
CA ARG A 652 -41.29 -32.92 22.04
C ARG A 652 -42.70 -33.47 22.27
N GLY A 653 -43.52 -33.39 21.22
CA GLY A 653 -44.60 -34.31 20.91
C GLY A 653 -46.01 -33.92 21.37
N LYS A 654 -46.67 -33.04 20.60
CA LYS A 654 -48.08 -33.09 20.11
C LYS A 654 -48.86 -31.77 20.25
N PRO A 655 -49.75 -31.46 19.29
CA PRO A 655 -50.45 -30.17 19.21
C PRO A 655 -51.41 -29.96 20.39
N SER A 656 -51.60 -28.68 20.74
CA SER A 656 -52.83 -28.09 21.31
C SER A 656 -53.09 -28.00 22.83
N THR A 657 -52.17 -28.27 23.76
CA THR A 657 -52.41 -27.89 25.18
C THR A 657 -51.19 -27.32 25.93
N PRO A 658 -51.33 -26.14 26.58
CA PRO A 658 -50.31 -25.55 27.44
C PRO A 658 -50.40 -26.19 28.83
N THR A 659 -49.72 -27.31 29.07
CA THR A 659 -49.65 -27.88 30.43
C THR A 659 -48.28 -28.48 30.72
N SER A 660 -47.39 -27.68 31.31
CA SER A 660 -46.94 -27.84 32.72
C SER A 660 -45.54 -27.29 33.02
N SER A 661 -44.76 -26.85 32.02
CA SER A 661 -43.53 -26.08 32.27
C SER A 661 -43.31 -25.05 31.15
N PRO A 662 -43.20 -23.74 31.44
CA PRO A 662 -42.82 -22.71 30.47
C PRO A 662 -41.57 -23.12 29.69
N ILE A 663 -41.48 -22.78 28.41
CA ILE A 663 -40.30 -23.02 27.57
C ILE A 663 -39.02 -22.52 28.26
N THR A 664 -39.14 -21.43 29.01
CA THR A 664 -38.10 -20.85 29.86
C THR A 664 -37.55 -21.82 30.91
N ASN A 665 -38.38 -22.57 31.62
CA ASN A 665 -37.92 -23.52 32.64
C ASN A 665 -37.01 -24.60 32.05
N TYR A 666 -37.35 -25.14 30.88
CA TYR A 666 -36.49 -26.11 30.20
C TYR A 666 -35.11 -25.54 29.90
N PHE A 667 -35.02 -24.32 29.36
CA PHE A 667 -33.73 -23.68 29.08
C PHE A 667 -32.96 -23.33 30.35
N LEU A 668 -33.64 -22.93 31.42
CA LEU A 668 -33.02 -22.49 32.66
C LEU A 668 -32.53 -23.65 33.52
N GLU A 669 -33.32 -24.71 33.65
CA GLU A 669 -32.93 -25.94 34.36
C GLU A 669 -31.64 -26.51 33.78
N HIS A 670 -31.58 -26.62 32.46
CA HIS A 670 -30.38 -27.11 31.78
C HIS A 670 -29.21 -26.11 31.87
N LEU A 671 -29.47 -24.80 31.92
CA LEU A 671 -28.41 -23.79 32.08
C LEU A 671 -27.77 -23.90 33.47
N LYS A 672 -28.60 -23.98 34.53
CA LYS A 672 -28.14 -24.14 35.92
C LYS A 672 -27.34 -25.43 36.09
N ALA A 673 -27.83 -26.53 35.50
CA ALA A 673 -27.17 -27.83 35.59
C ALA A 673 -25.88 -27.96 34.75
N SER A 674 -25.54 -27.00 33.90
CA SER A 674 -24.41 -27.09 32.97
C SER A 674 -23.24 -26.21 33.38
N LYS A 675 -22.02 -26.75 33.27
CA LYS A 675 -20.77 -26.03 33.59
C LYS A 675 -20.21 -25.27 32.40
N THR A 676 -20.41 -25.80 31.19
CA THR A 676 -19.92 -25.20 29.95
C THR A 676 -21.04 -25.02 28.94
N VAL A 677 -20.80 -24.17 27.93
CA VAL A 677 -21.72 -23.96 26.80
C VAL A 677 -21.95 -25.26 26.03
N GLU A 678 -20.91 -26.06 25.85
CA GLU A 678 -21.01 -27.36 25.19
C GLU A 678 -21.88 -28.34 25.97
N GLU A 679 -21.70 -28.45 27.28
CA GLU A 679 -22.57 -29.29 28.12
C GLU A 679 -24.02 -28.81 28.05
N TYR A 680 -24.23 -27.50 28.06
CA TYR A 680 -25.56 -26.90 27.95
C TYR A 680 -26.22 -27.27 26.62
N THR A 681 -25.53 -27.04 25.51
CA THR A 681 -26.06 -27.34 24.17
C THR A 681 -26.19 -28.85 23.90
N ASP A 682 -25.31 -29.68 24.46
CA ASP A 682 -25.42 -31.15 24.44
C ASP A 682 -26.67 -31.64 25.16
N LYS A 683 -26.99 -31.06 26.32
CA LYS A 683 -28.22 -31.40 27.04
C LYS A 683 -29.47 -30.89 26.33
N LEU A 684 -29.40 -29.70 25.73
CA LEU A 684 -30.54 -29.11 25.02
C LEU A 684 -30.87 -29.85 23.72
N PHE A 685 -29.87 -30.17 22.90
CA PHE A 685 -30.05 -30.64 21.53
C PHE A 685 -29.55 -32.07 21.30
N GLY A 686 -28.83 -32.64 22.26
CA GLY A 686 -28.10 -33.91 22.11
C GLY A 686 -26.63 -33.68 21.70
N LYS A 687 -25.78 -34.66 22.01
CA LYS A 687 -24.35 -34.62 21.68
C LYS A 687 -24.10 -34.59 20.17
N ASN A 688 -24.83 -35.40 19.42
CA ASN A 688 -24.78 -35.47 17.95
C ASN A 688 -26.22 -35.51 17.42
N PRO A 689 -26.93 -34.37 17.34
CA PRO A 689 -28.29 -34.35 16.81
C PRO A 689 -28.28 -34.88 15.38
N THR A 690 -29.26 -35.70 15.00
CA THR A 690 -29.39 -36.23 13.63
C THR A 690 -30.22 -35.32 12.72
N ASP A 691 -31.08 -34.49 13.31
CA ASP A 691 -31.88 -33.50 12.59
C ASP A 691 -30.99 -32.32 12.14
N PRO A 692 -30.95 -31.97 10.84
CA PRO A 692 -30.14 -30.87 10.33
C PRO A 692 -30.49 -29.51 10.94
N GLY A 693 -31.77 -29.27 11.27
CA GLY A 693 -32.22 -28.04 11.92
C GLY A 693 -31.64 -27.90 13.33
N LEU A 694 -31.69 -28.98 14.12
CA LEU A 694 -31.10 -29.04 15.46
C LEU A 694 -29.57 -29.01 15.44
N GLN A 695 -28.92 -29.62 14.43
CA GLN A 695 -27.47 -29.51 14.23
C GLN A 695 -27.06 -28.06 14.02
N LYS A 696 -27.72 -27.35 13.10
CA LYS A 696 -27.45 -25.94 12.83
C LYS A 696 -27.69 -25.09 14.06
N LEU A 697 -28.82 -25.28 14.74
CA LEU A 697 -29.18 -24.52 15.93
C LEU A 697 -28.17 -24.73 17.07
N LYS A 698 -27.69 -25.96 17.28
CA LYS A 698 -26.61 -26.24 18.23
C LYS A 698 -25.34 -25.46 17.90
N GLN A 699 -24.93 -25.44 16.63
CA GLN A 699 -23.75 -24.69 16.19
C GLN A 699 -23.94 -23.18 16.34
N ASP A 700 -25.12 -22.65 16.00
CA ASP A 700 -25.46 -21.25 16.19
C ASP A 700 -25.49 -20.86 17.68
N CYS A 701 -26.06 -21.72 18.56
CA CYS A 701 -26.00 -21.53 20.01
C CYS A 701 -24.56 -21.49 20.51
N LEU A 702 -23.74 -22.45 20.11
CA LEU A 702 -22.32 -22.47 20.46
C LEU A 702 -21.66 -21.15 20.01
N ARG A 703 -21.87 -20.70 18.77
CA ARG A 703 -21.29 -19.46 18.26
C ARG A 703 -21.69 -18.22 19.07
N GLU A 704 -22.98 -18.07 19.33
CA GLU A 704 -23.50 -16.83 19.93
C GLU A 704 -23.38 -16.81 21.45
N LEU A 705 -23.54 -17.95 22.11
CA LEU A 705 -23.39 -18.08 23.54
C LEU A 705 -21.92 -18.32 23.88
N THR A 706 -21.11 -17.26 23.81
CA THR A 706 -19.69 -17.36 24.17
C THR A 706 -19.54 -17.75 25.65
N PRO A 707 -18.43 -18.39 26.06
CA PRO A 707 -18.19 -18.74 27.46
C PRO A 707 -18.33 -17.55 28.40
N ALA A 708 -17.83 -16.38 27.99
CA ALA A 708 -17.96 -15.14 28.76
C ALA A 708 -19.44 -14.74 28.95
N LEU A 709 -20.22 -14.73 27.86
CA LEU A 709 -21.65 -14.38 27.91
C LEU A 709 -22.47 -15.42 28.68
N PHE A 710 -22.15 -16.71 28.52
CA PHE A 710 -22.76 -17.79 29.28
C PHE A 710 -22.56 -17.61 30.78
N ASN A 711 -21.33 -17.34 31.20
CA ASN A 711 -21.01 -17.09 32.61
C ASN A 711 -21.66 -15.81 33.13
N GLU A 712 -21.72 -14.75 32.31
CA GLU A 712 -22.45 -13.53 32.67
C GLU A 712 -23.93 -13.81 32.92
N ILE A 713 -24.60 -14.53 32.01
CA ILE A 713 -26.01 -14.92 32.17
C ILE A 713 -26.21 -15.74 33.43
N LYS A 714 -25.33 -16.72 33.71
CA LYS A 714 -25.41 -17.53 34.94
C LYS A 714 -25.23 -16.66 36.19
N ASN A 715 -24.30 -15.71 36.17
CA ASN A 715 -24.06 -14.79 37.29
C ASN A 715 -25.23 -13.82 37.51
N ASP A 716 -25.87 -13.34 36.44
CA ASP A 716 -27.07 -12.51 36.54
C ASP A 716 -28.25 -13.29 37.11
N ILE A 717 -28.43 -14.55 36.71
CA ILE A 717 -29.44 -15.46 37.29
C ILE A 717 -29.15 -15.71 38.77
N ARG A 718 -27.90 -16.04 39.13
CA ARG A 718 -27.48 -16.22 40.53
C ARG A 718 -27.76 -14.98 41.36
N LYS A 719 -27.49 -13.79 40.81
CA LYS A 719 -27.80 -12.52 41.48
C LYS A 719 -29.29 -12.38 41.80
N GLN A 720 -30.18 -12.87 40.93
CA GLN A 720 -31.61 -12.86 41.23
C GLN A 720 -31.98 -13.80 42.36
N GLU A 721 -31.40 -15.00 42.39
CA GLU A 721 -31.59 -15.96 43.49
C GLU A 721 -31.08 -15.38 44.83
N LEU A 722 -29.96 -14.65 44.79
CA LEU A 722 -29.43 -13.93 45.95
C LEU A 722 -30.27 -12.71 46.35
N LEU A 723 -31.08 -12.17 45.43
CA LEU A 723 -32.03 -11.09 45.69
C LEU A 723 -33.45 -11.60 46.02
N ASP A 724 -33.64 -12.91 46.18
CA ASP A 724 -34.92 -13.50 46.56
C ASP A 724 -35.36 -12.98 47.94
N THR A 725 -36.67 -12.88 48.13
CA THR A 725 -37.29 -12.53 49.42
C THR A 725 -37.21 -13.66 50.45
N ASN A 726 -37.04 -14.91 50.01
CA ASN A 726 -36.93 -16.10 50.86
C ASN A 726 -35.47 -16.36 51.27
N PRO A 727 -35.13 -16.26 52.58
CA PRO A 727 -33.78 -16.52 53.08
C PRO A 727 -33.22 -17.90 52.72
N ALA A 728 -34.06 -18.94 52.60
CA ALA A 728 -33.61 -20.29 52.26
C ALA A 728 -33.06 -20.37 50.82
N ASN A 729 -33.68 -19.67 49.88
CA ASN A 729 -33.23 -19.58 48.49
C ASN A 729 -31.91 -18.81 48.41
N VAL A 730 -31.82 -17.70 49.15
CA VAL A 730 -30.58 -16.90 49.26
C VAL A 730 -29.42 -17.76 49.76
N MET A 731 -29.60 -18.48 50.87
CA MET A 731 -28.51 -19.29 51.44
C MET A 731 -28.14 -20.50 50.59
N THR A 732 -29.09 -21.06 49.82
CA THR A 732 -28.78 -22.11 48.83
C THR A 732 -27.84 -21.56 47.74
N ALA A 733 -28.14 -20.38 47.20
CA ALA A 733 -27.29 -19.73 46.20
C ALA A 733 -25.91 -19.31 46.76
N VAL A 734 -25.84 -18.92 48.04
CA VAL A 734 -24.57 -18.65 48.74
C VAL A 734 -23.73 -19.92 48.87
N HIS A 735 -24.35 -21.05 49.23
CA HIS A 735 -23.67 -22.35 49.33
C HIS A 735 -23.12 -22.82 47.98
N ASP A 736 -23.90 -22.68 46.91
CA ASP A 736 -23.48 -23.02 45.55
C ASP A 736 -22.30 -22.14 45.10
N LEU A 737 -22.35 -20.84 45.41
CA LEU A 737 -21.25 -19.91 45.12
C LEU A 737 -19.96 -20.27 45.88
N ASN A 738 -20.07 -20.64 47.16
CA ASN A 738 -18.92 -21.07 47.95
C ASN A 738 -18.32 -22.39 47.43
N THR A 739 -19.16 -23.31 46.96
CA THR A 739 -18.70 -24.57 46.35
C THR A 739 -17.87 -24.32 45.09
N GLU A 740 -18.31 -23.40 44.23
CA GLU A 740 -17.55 -23.00 43.04
C GLU A 740 -16.24 -22.27 43.41
N PHE A 741 -16.27 -21.41 44.43
CA PHE A 741 -15.08 -20.73 44.94
C PHE A 741 -14.00 -21.70 45.43
N GLU A 742 -14.35 -22.74 46.18
CA GLU A 742 -13.38 -23.73 46.65
C GLU A 742 -12.80 -24.57 45.49
N ALA A 743 -13.56 -24.80 44.42
CA ALA A 743 -13.04 -25.43 43.20
C ALA A 743 -11.99 -24.55 42.50
N ILE A 744 -12.20 -23.22 42.45
CA ILE A 744 -11.22 -22.25 41.93
C ILE A 744 -9.94 -22.30 42.77
N LYS A 745 -10.05 -22.22 44.10
CA LYS A 745 -8.89 -22.26 45.01
C LYS A 745 -8.03 -23.51 44.86
N LYS A 746 -8.64 -24.66 44.58
CA LYS A 746 -7.91 -25.91 44.34
C LYS A 746 -7.01 -25.83 43.11
N ILE A 747 -7.47 -25.16 42.05
CA ILE A 747 -6.70 -24.96 40.82
C ILE A 747 -5.59 -23.94 41.07
N THR A 748 -5.93 -22.78 41.63
CA THR A 748 -4.98 -21.67 41.84
C THR A 748 -3.90 -22.05 42.86
N GLY A 749 -4.23 -22.81 43.90
CA GLY A 749 -3.26 -23.32 44.87
C GLY A 749 -2.17 -24.20 44.25
N SER A 750 -2.53 -25.04 43.27
CA SER A 750 -1.56 -25.87 42.55
C SER A 750 -0.59 -25.04 41.68
N ILE A 751 -1.08 -23.94 41.11
CA ILE A 751 -0.29 -23.00 40.31
C ILE A 751 0.66 -22.19 41.22
N ARG A 752 0.13 -21.66 42.33
CA ARG A 752 0.84 -20.80 43.27
C ARG A 752 2.01 -21.52 43.93
N THR A 753 1.82 -22.77 44.35
CA THR A 753 2.88 -23.62 44.94
C THR A 753 4.05 -23.91 43.98
N ASN A 754 3.87 -23.71 42.67
CA ASN A 754 4.90 -23.92 41.66
C ASN A 754 5.58 -22.63 41.19
N ALA A 755 5.05 -21.45 41.52
CA ALA A 755 5.60 -20.16 41.08
C ALA A 755 7.05 -19.94 41.55
N ASP A 756 7.36 -20.23 42.82
CA ASP A 756 8.70 -20.05 43.39
C ASP A 756 9.78 -20.89 42.67
N LYS A 757 9.38 -22.05 42.11
CA LYS A 757 10.30 -22.93 41.36
C LYS A 757 10.78 -22.29 40.06
N LEU A 758 10.05 -21.30 39.52
CA LEU A 758 10.37 -20.60 38.28
C LEU A 758 11.10 -19.26 38.49
N LYS A 759 11.22 -18.79 39.74
CA LYS A 759 11.76 -17.46 40.05
C LYS A 759 13.17 -17.23 39.50
N PHE A 760 14.00 -18.29 39.45
CA PHE A 760 15.37 -18.24 38.95
C PHE A 760 15.47 -17.81 37.47
N ILE A 761 14.39 -17.94 36.68
CA ILE A 761 14.38 -17.53 35.26
C ILE A 761 14.56 -16.02 35.11
N ASN A 762 14.11 -15.23 36.10
CA ASN A 762 14.32 -13.77 36.08
C ASN A 762 15.80 -13.39 36.13
N ASP A 763 16.63 -14.22 36.76
CA ASP A 763 18.05 -13.96 36.99
C ASP A 763 18.93 -14.42 35.82
N ILE A 764 18.33 -14.98 34.75
CA ILE A 764 19.06 -15.42 33.56
C ILE A 764 19.37 -14.20 32.68
N ASP A 765 20.64 -13.85 32.53
CA ASP A 765 21.09 -12.88 31.52
C ASP A 765 21.33 -13.59 30.16
N PRO A 766 20.60 -13.20 29.08
CA PRO A 766 20.79 -13.79 27.76
C PRO A 766 22.20 -13.61 27.17
N VAL A 767 22.98 -12.62 27.63
CA VAL A 767 24.36 -12.36 27.15
C VAL A 767 25.28 -13.56 27.38
N HIS A 768 25.02 -14.37 28.41
CA HIS A 768 25.77 -15.60 28.70
C HIS A 768 25.64 -16.70 27.63
N LEU A 769 24.70 -16.56 26.68
CA LEU A 769 24.53 -17.49 25.57
C LEU A 769 25.61 -17.35 24.49
N TYR A 770 26.34 -16.23 24.45
CA TYR A 770 27.30 -15.88 23.39
C TYR A 770 28.76 -16.25 23.66
N ASN A 771 29.07 -16.83 24.82
CA ASN A 771 30.44 -17.09 25.29
C ASN A 771 31.28 -17.96 24.30
N PRO A 772 32.52 -17.55 23.93
CA PRO A 772 33.30 -18.16 22.84
C PRO A 772 33.75 -19.59 23.12
N THR A 773 33.98 -19.92 24.40
CA THR A 773 34.40 -21.25 24.85
C THR A 773 33.42 -22.36 24.46
N PHE A 774 32.25 -21.99 23.93
CA PHE A 774 31.18 -22.89 23.56
C PHE A 774 30.68 -22.72 22.13
N GLN A 775 31.32 -21.96 21.23
CA GLN A 775 30.84 -21.83 19.84
C GLN A 775 30.72 -23.18 19.11
N GLY A 776 31.56 -24.17 19.45
CA GLY A 776 31.44 -25.55 18.95
C GLY A 776 30.33 -26.36 19.65
N THR A 777 30.39 -26.50 20.98
CA THR A 777 29.50 -27.39 21.75
C THR A 777 28.12 -26.78 22.00
N ALA A 778 28.01 -25.47 22.23
CA ALA A 778 26.72 -24.77 22.39
C ALA A 778 25.93 -24.75 21.08
N ARG A 779 26.57 -24.70 19.89
CA ARG A 779 25.84 -24.80 18.62
C ARG A 779 25.16 -26.16 18.45
N SER A 780 25.81 -27.24 18.91
CA SER A 780 25.24 -28.60 18.90
C SER A 780 24.14 -28.82 19.95
N LYS A 781 24.18 -28.13 21.10
CA LYS A 781 23.19 -28.23 22.19
C LYS A 781 22.10 -27.15 22.15
N ALA A 782 22.26 -26.10 21.35
CA ALA A 782 21.32 -24.97 21.27
C ALA A 782 19.92 -25.41 20.83
N ALA A 783 19.81 -26.38 19.91
CA ALA A 783 18.52 -26.91 19.49
C ALA A 783 17.77 -27.60 20.64
N GLN A 784 18.45 -28.45 21.41
CA GLN A 784 17.85 -29.12 22.58
C GLN A 784 17.48 -28.12 23.68
N MET A 785 18.32 -27.11 23.88
CA MET A 785 18.09 -26.07 24.87
C MET A 785 16.93 -25.16 24.48
N LYS A 786 16.84 -24.79 23.19
CA LYS A 786 15.72 -24.07 22.60
C LYS A 786 14.41 -24.83 22.82
N GLU A 787 14.37 -26.11 22.47
CA GLU A 787 13.18 -26.96 22.65
C GLU A 787 12.71 -26.99 24.11
N ARG A 788 13.64 -27.02 25.09
CA ARG A 788 13.32 -27.00 26.52
C ARG A 788 12.75 -25.66 26.97
N TYR A 789 13.37 -24.53 26.61
CA TYR A 789 12.87 -23.20 26.95
C TYR A 789 11.53 -22.90 26.26
N GLU A 790 11.34 -23.35 25.01
CA GLU A 790 10.05 -23.29 24.31
C GLU A 790 8.99 -24.18 24.97
N GLY A 791 9.37 -25.38 25.43
CA GLY A 791 8.49 -26.25 26.21
C GLY A 791 8.01 -25.59 27.50
N LEU A 792 8.93 -24.98 28.26
CA LEU A 792 8.61 -24.29 29.49
C LEU A 792 7.79 -23.00 29.24
N SER A 793 8.07 -22.29 28.16
CA SER A 793 7.29 -21.11 27.73
C SER A 793 5.83 -21.50 27.43
N ARG A 794 5.61 -22.61 26.74
CA ARG A 794 4.26 -23.18 26.50
C ARG A 794 3.56 -23.61 27.78
N ASP A 795 4.28 -24.24 28.71
CA ASP A 795 3.73 -24.59 30.03
C ASP A 795 3.26 -23.31 30.77
N CYS A 796 4.05 -22.23 30.74
CA CYS A 796 3.65 -20.94 31.31
C CYS A 796 2.46 -20.31 30.57
N GLU A 797 2.38 -20.43 29.25
CA GLU A 797 1.25 -19.92 28.46
C GLU A 797 -0.09 -20.55 28.90
N LEU A 798 -0.10 -21.88 29.10
CA LEU A 798 -1.28 -22.59 29.62
C LEU A 798 -1.65 -22.13 31.02
N VAL A 799 -0.67 -21.92 31.91
CA VAL A 799 -0.92 -21.39 33.25
C VAL A 799 -1.50 -19.97 33.19
N VAL A 800 -0.95 -19.10 32.33
CA VAL A 800 -1.46 -17.73 32.12
C VAL A 800 -2.91 -17.76 31.66
N ASP A 801 -3.25 -18.61 30.69
CA ASP A 801 -4.64 -18.77 30.22
C ASP A 801 -5.57 -19.22 31.36
N GLN A 802 -5.16 -20.23 32.14
CA GLN A 802 -5.96 -20.71 33.27
C GLN A 802 -6.19 -19.63 34.33
N LEU A 803 -5.16 -18.86 34.69
CA LEU A 803 -5.25 -17.78 35.68
C LEU A 803 -6.16 -16.66 35.19
N ARG A 804 -6.10 -16.28 33.90
CA ARG A 804 -7.05 -15.32 33.30
C ARG A 804 -8.50 -15.77 33.45
N ARG A 805 -8.79 -17.06 33.20
CA ARG A 805 -10.14 -17.61 33.43
C ARG A 805 -10.57 -17.50 34.88
N GLN A 806 -9.66 -17.74 35.83
CA GLN A 806 -9.97 -17.64 37.26
C GLN A 806 -10.24 -16.19 37.68
N VAL A 807 -9.49 -15.22 37.16
CA VAL A 807 -9.75 -13.79 37.37
C VAL A 807 -11.17 -13.43 36.92
N ILE A 808 -11.53 -13.80 35.68
CA ILE A 808 -12.87 -13.53 35.12
C ILE A 808 -13.98 -14.20 35.95
N ALA A 809 -13.77 -15.45 36.37
CA ALA A 809 -14.73 -16.17 37.20
C ALA A 809 -14.93 -15.50 38.57
N LEU A 810 -13.85 -15.15 39.27
CA LEU A 810 -13.90 -14.49 40.58
C LEU A 810 -14.54 -13.10 40.50
N GLU A 811 -14.24 -12.31 39.47
CA GLU A 811 -14.91 -11.03 39.21
C GLU A 811 -16.42 -11.22 38.96
N GLY A 812 -16.80 -12.23 38.17
CA GLY A 812 -18.18 -12.58 37.93
C GLY A 812 -18.93 -12.99 39.21
N HIS A 813 -18.30 -13.79 40.06
CA HIS A 813 -18.81 -14.20 41.36
C HIS A 813 -19.05 -12.99 42.27
N LEU A 814 -18.07 -12.08 42.38
CA LEU A 814 -18.21 -10.83 43.14
C LEU A 814 -19.34 -9.95 42.60
N LYS A 815 -19.49 -9.83 41.28
CA LYS A 815 -20.56 -9.05 40.64
C LYS A 815 -21.95 -9.65 40.90
N SER A 816 -22.04 -10.98 41.00
CA SER A 816 -23.29 -11.68 41.29
C SER A 816 -23.75 -11.50 42.74
N LEU A 817 -22.81 -11.32 43.67
CA LEU A 817 -23.08 -11.20 45.10
C LEU A 817 -23.56 -9.77 45.45
N PRO A 818 -24.82 -9.55 45.87
CA PRO A 818 -25.33 -8.22 46.19
C PRO A 818 -24.58 -7.59 47.37
N GLN A 819 -24.57 -6.26 47.44
CA GLN A 819 -24.13 -5.55 48.64
C GLN A 819 -25.14 -5.73 49.78
N ASP A 820 -24.70 -5.56 51.02
CA ASP A 820 -25.52 -5.85 52.21
C ASP A 820 -26.84 -5.06 52.22
N SER A 821 -26.85 -3.83 51.68
CA SER A 821 -28.03 -2.98 51.56
C SER A 821 -29.00 -3.37 50.43
N GLN A 822 -28.63 -4.31 49.56
CA GLN A 822 -29.39 -4.68 48.37
C GLN A 822 -30.21 -5.97 48.55
N PHE A 823 -29.94 -6.77 49.59
CA PHE A 823 -30.71 -7.97 49.87
C PHE A 823 -32.17 -7.64 50.20
N LYS A 824 -33.10 -8.38 49.59
CA LYS A 824 -34.56 -8.20 49.81
C LYS A 824 -35.12 -9.14 50.87
N ALA A 825 -34.35 -10.13 51.32
CA ALA A 825 -34.75 -11.09 52.34
C ALA A 825 -34.71 -10.46 53.74
N ALA A 826 -35.88 -10.21 54.34
CA ALA A 826 -35.99 -9.61 55.68
C ALA A 826 -35.56 -10.53 56.84
N GLY A 827 -35.42 -11.84 56.59
CA GLY A 827 -35.23 -12.88 57.61
C GLY A 827 -33.82 -13.46 57.76
N LEU A 828 -32.78 -12.82 57.20
CA LEU A 828 -31.39 -13.30 57.35
C LEU A 828 -30.88 -13.10 58.78
N THR A 829 -30.40 -14.18 59.40
CA THR A 829 -29.79 -14.17 60.74
C THR A 829 -28.44 -13.43 60.73
N LEU A 830 -27.93 -13.06 61.92
CA LEU A 830 -26.62 -12.42 62.04
C LEU A 830 -25.49 -13.32 61.51
N GLU A 831 -25.56 -14.62 61.79
CA GLU A 831 -24.58 -15.62 61.32
C GLU A 831 -24.57 -15.71 59.79
N GLN A 832 -25.74 -15.78 59.16
CA GLN A 832 -25.87 -15.80 57.69
C GLN A 832 -25.32 -14.52 57.04
N LYS A 833 -25.53 -13.36 57.66
CA LYS A 833 -24.96 -12.09 57.16
C LYS A 833 -23.44 -12.07 57.24
N GLU A 834 -22.86 -12.57 58.34
CA GLU A 834 -21.41 -12.70 58.47
C GLU A 834 -20.84 -13.75 57.51
N GLU A 835 -21.54 -14.85 57.23
CA GLU A 835 -21.15 -15.85 56.23
C GLU A 835 -21.05 -15.22 54.82
N ILE A 836 -22.05 -14.46 54.40
CA ILE A 836 -22.06 -13.75 53.11
C ILE A 836 -20.91 -12.75 53.03
N LYS A 837 -20.68 -11.98 54.09
CA LYS A 837 -19.61 -10.98 54.18
C LYS A 837 -18.22 -11.64 54.14
N LYS A 838 -18.06 -12.78 54.81
CA LYS A 838 -16.85 -13.59 54.76
C LYS A 838 -16.59 -14.10 53.35
N LEU A 839 -17.59 -14.67 52.67
CA LEU A 839 -17.46 -15.13 51.29
C LEU A 839 -17.05 -14.00 50.34
N ARG A 840 -17.63 -12.80 50.48
CA ARG A 840 -17.22 -11.62 49.70
C ARG A 840 -15.75 -11.27 49.90
N THR A 841 -15.29 -11.29 51.15
CA THR A 841 -13.90 -10.99 51.52
C THR A 841 -12.92 -12.05 50.99
N ASP A 842 -13.29 -13.32 51.12
CA ASP A 842 -12.50 -14.46 50.66
C ASP A 842 -12.36 -14.44 49.12
N LEU A 843 -13.45 -14.15 48.39
CA LEU A 843 -13.44 -13.98 46.93
C LEU A 843 -12.50 -12.85 46.49
N GLN A 844 -12.58 -11.68 47.13
CA GLN A 844 -11.72 -10.54 46.81
C GLN A 844 -10.23 -10.85 47.09
N THR A 845 -9.95 -11.50 48.21
CA THR A 845 -8.58 -11.88 48.60
C THR A 845 -7.97 -12.85 47.59
N GLU A 846 -8.71 -13.86 47.16
CA GLU A 846 -8.22 -14.81 46.15
C GLU A 846 -8.07 -14.14 44.78
N LEU A 847 -8.97 -13.23 44.38
CA LEU A 847 -8.83 -12.46 43.13
C LEU A 847 -7.51 -11.70 43.08
N ASP A 848 -7.17 -11.00 44.17
CA ASP A 848 -5.92 -10.24 44.26
C ASP A 848 -4.68 -11.16 44.25
N ALA A 849 -4.78 -12.34 44.86
CA ALA A 849 -3.71 -13.34 44.82
C ALA A 849 -3.49 -13.92 43.41
N VAL A 850 -4.57 -14.28 42.71
CA VAL A 850 -4.52 -14.80 41.34
C VAL A 850 -3.97 -13.77 40.36
N ARG A 851 -4.29 -12.48 40.52
CA ARG A 851 -3.72 -11.40 39.70
C ARG A 851 -2.19 -11.30 39.87
N LYS A 852 -1.69 -11.40 41.11
CA LYS A 852 -0.24 -11.48 41.37
C LYS A 852 0.41 -12.68 40.71
N ASP A 853 -0.22 -13.86 40.79
CA ASP A 853 0.26 -15.08 40.13
C ASP A 853 0.30 -14.88 38.61
N LEU A 854 -0.74 -14.27 38.02
CA LEU A 854 -0.83 -13.99 36.59
C LEU A 854 0.31 -13.07 36.12
N ASP A 855 0.57 -11.97 36.83
CA ASP A 855 1.66 -11.04 36.50
C ASP A 855 3.03 -11.72 36.56
N PHE A 856 3.23 -12.58 37.57
CA PHE A 856 4.45 -13.37 37.70
C PHE A 856 4.65 -14.29 36.49
N TYR A 857 3.65 -15.12 36.14
CA TYR A 857 3.77 -16.04 35.02
C TYR A 857 3.88 -15.35 33.66
N LYS A 858 3.19 -14.20 33.44
CA LYS A 858 3.38 -13.37 32.23
C LYS A 858 4.83 -12.88 32.12
N LYS A 859 5.42 -12.40 33.22
CA LYS A 859 6.82 -11.96 33.26
C LYS A 859 7.79 -13.09 32.93
N ILE A 860 7.59 -14.27 33.50
CA ILE A 860 8.40 -15.46 33.23
C ILE A 860 8.29 -15.89 31.76
N GLN A 861 7.07 -15.94 31.22
CA GLN A 861 6.84 -16.25 29.81
C GLN A 861 7.59 -15.29 28.88
N GLY A 862 7.46 -13.98 29.10
CA GLY A 862 8.18 -12.98 28.30
C GLY A 862 9.71 -13.11 28.39
N LYS A 863 10.24 -13.45 29.57
CA LYS A 863 11.67 -13.69 29.74
C LYS A 863 12.14 -14.94 28.98
N LEU A 864 11.36 -16.03 29.02
CA LEU A 864 11.64 -17.25 28.27
C LEU A 864 11.63 -17.02 26.76
N GLU A 865 10.69 -16.22 26.24
CA GLU A 865 10.64 -15.86 24.83
C GLU A 865 11.89 -15.08 24.38
N THR A 866 12.36 -14.15 25.20
CA THR A 866 13.64 -13.45 24.96
C THR A 866 14.80 -14.43 24.95
N ILE A 867 14.88 -15.34 25.93
CA ILE A 867 15.94 -16.36 25.97
C ILE A 867 15.92 -17.22 24.70
N VAL A 868 14.76 -17.69 24.25
CA VAL A 868 14.62 -18.49 23.01
C VAL A 868 15.14 -17.76 21.78
N LYS A 869 14.83 -16.45 21.63
CA LYS A 869 15.34 -15.63 20.52
C LYS A 869 16.86 -15.51 20.56
N GLU A 870 17.43 -15.28 21.74
CA GLU A 870 18.86 -15.13 21.93
C GLU A 870 19.60 -16.46 21.70
N VAL A 871 18.98 -17.60 22.06
CA VAL A 871 19.49 -18.94 21.70
C VAL A 871 19.54 -19.13 20.18
N ASP A 872 18.55 -18.63 19.43
CA ASP A 872 18.56 -18.68 17.96
C ASP A 872 19.68 -17.82 17.34
N VAL A 873 19.93 -16.63 17.89
CA VAL A 873 21.03 -15.76 17.46
C VAL A 873 22.37 -16.43 17.75
N ALA A 874 22.52 -17.02 18.94
CA ALA A 874 23.73 -17.75 19.34
C ALA A 874 23.97 -18.99 18.46
N ALA A 875 22.93 -19.79 18.18
CA ALA A 875 23.03 -20.98 17.33
C ALA A 875 23.46 -20.65 15.89
N LYS A 876 23.14 -19.45 15.40
CA LYS A 876 23.53 -18.97 14.07
C LYS A 876 24.97 -18.44 14.01
N GLY A 877 25.67 -18.31 15.14
CA GLY A 877 27.08 -17.89 15.19
C GLY A 877 27.30 -16.45 14.73
N LYS A 878 26.32 -15.57 14.97
CA LYS A 878 26.32 -14.18 14.48
C LYS A 878 27.12 -13.19 15.32
N MET A 879 27.71 -13.61 16.44
CA MET A 879 28.40 -12.74 17.40
C MET A 879 29.84 -13.20 17.67
N HIS A 880 30.77 -12.28 17.91
CA HIS A 880 32.17 -12.56 18.25
C HIS A 880 32.70 -11.62 19.36
N TYR A 881 33.75 -12.05 20.06
CA TYR A 881 34.41 -11.24 21.09
C TYR A 881 35.59 -10.51 20.46
N TYR A 882 35.77 -9.25 20.87
CA TYR A 882 36.92 -8.44 20.47
C TYR A 882 37.43 -7.61 21.65
N TYR A 883 38.71 -7.23 21.58
CA TYR A 883 39.36 -6.41 22.60
C TYR A 883 39.14 -4.92 22.35
N ASN A 884 38.78 -4.16 23.39
CA ASN A 884 38.63 -2.72 23.33
C ASN A 884 39.18 -2.08 24.62
N SER A 885 40.03 -1.07 24.50
CA SER A 885 40.55 -0.35 25.68
C SER A 885 40.82 1.10 25.34
N GLU A 886 41.21 1.90 26.33
CA GLU A 886 41.73 3.23 26.07
C GLU A 886 42.85 3.20 25.03
N GLY A 887 42.83 4.15 24.10
CA GLY A 887 43.73 4.22 22.94
C GLY A 887 43.34 3.33 21.75
N ILE A 888 42.33 2.47 21.84
CA ILE A 888 41.88 1.61 20.71
C ILE A 888 40.65 2.23 20.05
N LYS A 889 40.73 2.47 18.73
CA LYS A 889 39.59 2.88 17.89
C LYS A 889 39.31 1.82 16.85
N ARG A 890 38.13 1.20 16.91
CA ARG A 890 37.61 0.29 15.89
C ARG A 890 36.68 1.02 14.96
N HIS A 891 36.93 0.93 13.67
CA HIS A 891 36.03 1.46 12.64
C HIS A 891 34.93 0.43 12.32
N PRO A 892 33.75 0.87 11.84
CA PRO A 892 32.74 -0.04 11.29
C PRO A 892 33.35 -0.96 10.21
N PRO A 893 32.78 -2.18 10.00
CA PRO A 893 33.21 -3.05 8.91
C PRO A 893 33.20 -2.35 7.55
N VAL A 894 34.29 -2.48 6.80
CA VAL A 894 34.49 -1.88 5.46
C VAL A 894 35.02 -2.91 4.48
N SER A 895 34.82 -2.69 3.19
CA SER A 895 35.51 -3.45 2.15
C SER A 895 37.01 -3.12 2.14
N ARG A 896 37.87 -4.05 1.68
CA ARG A 896 39.34 -3.88 1.70
C ARG A 896 39.85 -2.68 0.90
N ASP A 897 39.11 -2.26 -0.13
CA ASP A 897 39.39 -1.09 -0.98
C ASP A 897 38.96 0.24 -0.33
N GLN A 898 38.21 0.20 0.77
CA GLN A 898 37.62 1.35 1.45
C GLN A 898 38.25 1.62 2.83
N ILE A 899 39.49 1.17 3.05
CA ILE A 899 40.20 1.43 4.30
C ILE A 899 40.36 2.94 4.48
N PRO A 900 39.85 3.54 5.58
CA PRO A 900 39.97 4.97 5.81
C PRO A 900 41.44 5.42 5.81
N PRO A 901 41.79 6.63 5.32
CA PRO A 901 43.17 7.11 5.40
C PRO A 901 43.65 7.20 6.86
N LEU A 902 44.95 6.99 7.08
CA LEU A 902 45.57 7.24 8.39
C LEU A 902 45.46 8.76 8.70
N PRO A 903 45.13 9.17 9.93
CA PRO A 903 45.12 10.59 10.28
C PRO A 903 46.52 11.20 10.08
N ASN A 904 46.64 12.26 9.27
CA ASN A 904 47.89 13.04 9.16
C ASN A 904 48.16 13.72 10.51
N VAL A 905 49.20 13.29 11.24
CA VAL A 905 49.60 13.91 12.51
C VAL A 905 50.40 15.18 12.19
N PRO A 906 49.82 16.39 12.40
CA PRO A 906 50.14 17.16 13.60
C PRO A 906 48.98 18.04 14.10
N ASN A 907 48.24 17.63 15.14
CA ASN A 907 47.53 18.56 16.04
C ASN A 907 47.11 17.86 17.37
N PRO A 908 47.45 18.37 18.57
CA PRO A 908 47.18 17.71 19.86
C PRO A 908 45.71 17.73 20.33
N SER A 909 44.75 17.98 19.45
CA SER A 909 43.35 18.26 19.82
C SER A 909 42.32 17.31 19.23
N LEU A 910 42.70 16.07 18.93
CA LEU A 910 41.73 14.98 18.83
C LEU A 910 41.33 14.55 20.26
N ARG A 911 40.26 15.17 20.76
CA ARG A 911 39.47 14.60 21.85
C ARG A 911 38.92 13.27 21.35
N SER A 912 39.62 12.18 21.65
CA SER A 912 39.07 10.84 21.57
C SER A 912 37.89 10.79 22.54
N THR A 913 36.67 10.88 22.02
CA THR A 913 35.47 10.51 22.75
C THR A 913 35.46 8.98 22.86
N THR A 914 36.26 8.46 23.77
CA THR A 914 36.13 7.08 24.24
C THR A 914 34.90 7.06 25.14
N THR A 915 33.75 6.66 24.60
CA THR A 915 32.61 6.29 25.43
C THR A 915 32.98 4.96 26.09
N ALA A 916 33.62 5.03 27.26
CA ALA A 916 33.76 3.87 28.12
C ALA A 916 32.33 3.46 28.53
N THR A 917 31.79 2.42 27.91
CA THR A 917 30.51 1.86 28.31
C THR A 917 30.74 1.18 29.66
N THR A 918 30.21 1.78 30.73
CA THR A 918 30.20 1.16 32.05
C THR A 918 29.10 0.10 32.08
N GLY A 919 29.45 -1.12 32.47
CA GLY A 919 28.46 -2.14 32.80
C GLY A 919 27.60 -1.72 34.01
N SER A 920 26.57 -2.50 34.33
CA SER A 920 25.65 -2.30 35.47
C SER A 920 26.33 -2.11 36.84
N ASN A 921 27.65 -2.35 36.92
CA ASN A 921 28.46 -2.33 38.13
C ASN A 921 29.53 -1.21 38.10
N GLY A 922 29.54 -0.33 37.09
CA GLY A 922 30.46 0.81 37.00
C GLY A 922 31.90 0.50 36.57
N ARG A 923 32.19 -0.71 36.06
CA ARG A 923 33.51 -1.06 35.49
C ARG A 923 33.55 -0.81 33.98
N ILE A 924 34.68 -0.35 33.46
CA ILE A 924 34.99 -0.34 32.02
C ILE A 924 34.99 -1.79 31.56
N GLN A 925 34.35 -2.09 30.43
CA GLN A 925 34.28 -3.44 29.87
C GLN A 925 35.29 -3.54 28.71
N GLU A 926 36.48 -4.08 28.96
CA GLU A 926 37.57 -4.11 27.98
C GLU A 926 37.40 -5.18 26.88
N PHE A 927 36.37 -6.03 26.99
CA PHE A 927 36.02 -7.05 26.01
C PHE A 927 34.54 -6.97 25.71
N LEU A 928 34.20 -6.82 24.44
CA LEU A 928 32.83 -6.60 24.00
C LEU A 928 32.39 -7.71 23.04
N VAL A 929 31.09 -8.01 23.05
CA VAL A 929 30.45 -8.91 22.09
C VAL A 929 29.85 -8.07 20.98
N GLY A 930 30.31 -8.25 19.75
CA GLY A 930 29.79 -7.55 18.58
C GLY A 930 29.33 -8.51 17.49
N GLU A 931 28.54 -7.99 16.55
CA GLU A 931 28.14 -8.74 15.36
C GLU A 931 29.37 -9.26 14.60
N LYS A 932 29.26 -10.46 14.04
CA LYS A 932 30.30 -11.03 13.18
C LYS A 932 30.52 -10.10 11.98
N ILE A 933 31.79 -9.87 11.64
CA ILE A 933 32.18 -9.12 10.44
C ILE A 933 31.48 -9.76 9.21
N PRO A 934 30.68 -9.00 8.44
CA PRO A 934 29.99 -9.52 7.27
C PRO A 934 30.95 -10.13 6.25
N GLU A 935 30.46 -11.07 5.45
CA GLU A 935 31.26 -11.71 4.41
C GLU A 935 31.80 -10.66 3.42
N GLY A 936 33.10 -10.73 3.09
CA GLY A 936 33.78 -9.78 2.21
C GLY A 936 34.24 -8.47 2.86
N GLN A 937 33.95 -8.23 4.14
CA GLN A 937 34.36 -7.03 4.87
C GLN A 937 35.48 -7.32 5.90
N ILE A 938 36.17 -6.27 6.32
CA ILE A 938 37.22 -6.26 7.35
C ILE A 938 36.93 -5.17 8.39
N VAL A 939 37.47 -5.32 9.60
CA VAL A 939 37.48 -4.27 10.62
C VAL A 939 38.86 -3.64 10.68
N VAL A 940 38.93 -2.30 10.69
CA VAL A 940 40.17 -1.53 10.86
C VAL A 940 40.31 -1.11 12.31
N VAL A 941 41.48 -1.32 12.91
CA VAL A 941 41.77 -1.00 14.31
C VAL A 941 42.99 -0.09 14.41
N ASP A 942 42.78 1.09 14.96
CA ASP A 942 43.83 2.05 15.31
C ASP A 942 44.17 1.92 16.79
N VAL A 943 45.47 1.82 17.11
CA VAL A 943 45.95 1.85 18.49
C VAL A 943 46.84 3.07 18.66
N SER A 944 46.41 4.02 19.48
CA SER A 944 47.17 5.21 19.82
C SER A 944 47.83 5.11 21.19
N HIS A 945 49.04 5.64 21.30
CA HIS A 945 49.79 5.79 22.53
C HIS A 945 50.26 7.24 22.67
N LYS A 946 49.89 7.88 23.78
CA LYS A 946 50.26 9.27 24.09
C LYS A 946 51.35 9.28 25.14
N THR A 947 52.50 9.85 24.82
CA THR A 947 53.59 10.06 25.78
C THR A 947 53.73 11.54 26.09
N ALA A 948 53.68 11.89 27.38
CA ALA A 948 53.99 13.24 27.86
C ALA A 948 55.49 13.33 28.22
N PRO A 949 56.33 14.02 27.44
CA PRO A 949 57.73 14.16 27.80
C PRO A 949 57.91 15.07 29.03
N LYS A 950 58.98 14.84 29.83
CA LYS A 950 59.30 15.65 31.03
C LYS A 950 59.53 17.14 30.72
N SER A 951 59.85 17.49 29.47
CA SER A 951 59.66 18.82 28.88
C SER A 951 59.38 18.68 27.38
N GLY A 952 58.38 19.39 26.85
CA GLY A 952 57.98 19.37 25.43
C GLY A 952 56.50 19.05 25.19
N VAL A 953 56.06 19.14 23.92
CA VAL A 953 54.69 18.85 23.47
C VAL A 953 54.44 17.33 23.54
N PRO A 954 53.26 16.85 24.01
CA PRO A 954 52.91 15.44 24.00
C PRO A 954 53.02 14.84 22.59
N VAL A 955 53.62 13.66 22.48
CA VAL A 955 53.73 12.92 21.21
C VAL A 955 52.68 11.81 21.23
N GLU A 956 51.78 11.83 20.26
CA GLU A 956 50.86 10.71 19.99
C GLU A 956 51.40 9.88 18.83
N THR A 957 51.56 8.58 19.07
CA THR A 957 51.94 7.60 18.05
C THR A 957 50.73 6.72 17.76
N ILE A 958 50.48 6.42 16.48
CA ILE A 958 49.35 5.60 16.05
C ILE A 958 49.90 4.42 15.25
N GLY A 959 49.54 3.20 15.64
CA GLY A 959 49.67 2.00 14.82
C GLY A 959 48.31 1.52 14.32
N ARG A 960 48.28 0.77 13.23
CA ARG A 960 47.06 0.22 12.62
C ARG A 960 47.19 -1.24 12.23
N TYR A 961 46.18 -2.03 12.54
CA TYR A 961 45.99 -3.37 12.00
C TYR A 961 44.55 -3.59 11.52
N THR A 962 44.32 -4.65 10.75
CA THR A 962 43.00 -5.09 10.31
C THR A 962 42.67 -6.48 10.85
N GLN A 963 41.38 -6.76 11.00
CA GLN A 963 40.83 -8.05 11.40
C GLN A 963 39.86 -8.56 10.33
N ASP A 964 40.04 -9.81 9.91
CA ASP A 964 39.21 -10.52 8.94
C ASP A 964 38.82 -11.89 9.50
N ASN A 965 37.53 -12.09 9.73
CA ASN A 965 36.98 -13.33 10.33
C ASN A 965 36.34 -14.26 9.27
N ASN A 966 36.59 -14.02 7.98
CA ASN A 966 36.06 -14.80 6.84
C ASN A 966 37.11 -15.75 6.24
N VAL A 967 38.12 -16.13 7.02
CA VAL A 967 39.14 -17.09 6.58
C VAL A 967 38.53 -18.51 6.58
N PRO A 968 38.75 -19.36 5.55
CA PRO A 968 38.18 -20.70 5.49
C PRO A 968 38.44 -21.52 6.77
N ASP A 969 37.39 -22.10 7.35
CA ASP A 969 37.47 -22.92 8.58
C ASP A 969 38.51 -24.03 8.43
N GLN A 970 39.41 -24.19 9.41
CA GLN A 970 40.28 -25.36 9.46
C GLN A 970 39.48 -26.57 9.95
N VAL A 971 39.45 -27.62 9.12
CA VAL A 971 38.84 -28.91 9.45
C VAL A 971 39.90 -29.81 10.09
N THR A 972 39.68 -30.23 11.33
CA THR A 972 40.51 -31.26 11.99
C THR A 972 39.65 -32.47 12.35
N SER A 973 40.18 -33.68 12.08
CA SER A 973 39.55 -34.96 12.37
C SER A 973 40.41 -35.74 13.37
N LYS A 974 39.83 -36.10 14.53
CA LYS A 974 40.39 -37.10 15.47
C LYS A 974 39.21 -37.92 16.01
N LYS A 975 39.32 -39.26 15.96
CA LYS A 975 38.32 -40.23 16.47
C LYS A 975 36.88 -40.04 15.95
N GLY A 976 36.70 -39.68 14.68
CA GLY A 976 35.38 -39.61 14.05
C GLY A 976 34.56 -38.35 14.35
N GLU A 977 35.06 -37.43 15.17
CA GLU A 977 34.48 -36.08 15.32
C GLU A 977 35.21 -35.10 14.40
N ILE A 978 34.43 -34.41 13.54
CA ILE A 978 34.90 -33.33 12.68
C ILE A 978 34.79 -32.03 13.49
N SER A 979 35.92 -31.41 13.86
CA SER A 979 35.91 -30.06 14.47
C SER A 979 36.32 -29.02 13.42
N LYS A 980 35.41 -28.08 13.14
CA LYS A 980 35.68 -26.85 12.39
C LYS A 980 36.04 -25.76 13.39
N VAL A 981 37.21 -25.14 13.25
CA VAL A 981 37.59 -23.98 14.07
C VAL A 981 37.54 -22.74 13.18
N PRO A 982 36.71 -21.72 13.53
CA PRO A 982 36.74 -20.44 12.84
C PRO A 982 38.14 -19.81 12.92
N GLY A 983 38.69 -19.38 11.79
CA GLY A 983 39.98 -18.69 11.75
C GLY A 983 39.80 -17.18 11.57
N SER A 984 40.53 -16.38 12.36
CA SER A 984 40.68 -14.93 12.17
C SER A 984 42.07 -14.61 11.61
N LYS A 985 42.13 -13.77 10.57
CA LYS A 985 43.38 -13.18 10.07
C LYS A 985 43.50 -11.76 10.62
N PHE A 986 44.68 -11.45 11.15
CA PHE A 986 45.05 -10.10 11.54
C PHE A 986 46.26 -9.63 10.74
N GLU A 987 46.23 -8.39 10.24
CA GLU A 987 47.27 -7.85 9.36
C GLU A 987 47.67 -6.44 9.80
N ILE A 988 48.96 -6.25 10.10
CA ILE A 988 49.54 -4.95 10.47
C ILE A 988 49.67 -4.13 9.18
N LEU A 989 49.02 -2.96 9.14
CA LEU A 989 49.15 -2.01 8.02
C LEU A 989 50.18 -0.93 8.32
N GLN A 990 50.28 -0.53 9.59
CA GLN A 990 51.23 0.48 10.05
C GLN A 990 51.71 0.12 11.45
N PHE A 991 52.98 -0.24 11.60
CA PHE A 991 53.61 -0.40 12.91
C PHE A 991 54.02 0.99 13.45
N PRO A 992 54.02 1.23 14.79
CA PRO A 992 54.38 2.55 15.32
C PRO A 992 55.79 3.00 14.92
N THR A 993 55.89 4.20 14.33
CA THR A 993 57.15 4.85 13.89
C THR A 993 57.22 6.31 14.39
N GLN A 994 58.41 6.83 14.67
CA GLN A 994 58.63 8.24 15.01
C GLN A 994 58.72 9.11 13.74
N VAL A 995 57.98 10.23 13.70
CA VAL A 995 58.08 11.23 12.62
C VAL A 995 58.07 12.65 13.21
N PRO A 996 59.11 13.49 13.00
CA PRO A 996 60.45 13.16 12.50
C PRO A 996 61.29 12.43 13.58
N PRO A 997 62.40 11.76 13.22
CA PRO A 997 63.27 11.10 14.19
C PRO A 997 63.87 12.10 15.20
N PRO A 998 63.92 11.77 16.51
CA PRO A 998 64.46 12.65 17.54
C PRO A 998 65.99 12.73 17.50
N ASN A 999 66.53 13.88 17.94
CA ASN A 999 67.96 14.14 18.11
C ASN A 999 68.15 14.87 19.46
N PRO A 1000 68.67 14.25 20.56
CA PRO A 1000 69.11 12.86 20.71
C PRO A 1000 67.93 11.90 20.96
N PRO A 1001 68.12 10.58 20.79
CA PRO A 1001 67.07 9.60 20.97
C PRO A 1001 66.71 9.47 22.46
N SER A 1002 65.51 9.89 22.87
CA SER A 1002 64.85 9.19 23.97
C SER A 1002 64.20 7.94 23.37
N GLY A 1003 64.80 6.78 23.61
CA GLY A 1003 64.30 5.50 23.12
C GLY A 1003 62.96 5.08 23.73
N ASP A 1004 62.59 5.64 24.89
CA ASP A 1004 61.51 5.11 25.72
C ASP A 1004 60.09 5.31 25.14
N PRO A 1005 59.67 6.48 24.59
CA PRO A 1005 58.30 6.70 24.11
C PRO A 1005 57.87 5.84 22.91
N LEU A 1006 58.78 5.61 21.94
CA LEU A 1006 58.48 4.75 20.79
C LEU A 1006 58.46 3.28 21.20
N VAL A 1007 59.33 2.89 22.13
CA VAL A 1007 59.34 1.54 22.71
C VAL A 1007 58.02 1.27 23.46
N GLU A 1008 57.53 2.22 24.26
CA GLU A 1008 56.22 2.13 24.91
C GLU A 1008 55.09 1.95 23.89
N ALA A 1009 55.07 2.73 22.82
CA ALA A 1009 54.06 2.65 21.77
C ALA A 1009 54.06 1.29 21.04
N LYS A 1010 55.25 0.78 20.69
CA LYS A 1010 55.43 -0.54 20.06
C LYS A 1010 54.98 -1.68 20.99
N VAL A 1011 55.25 -1.56 22.30
CA VAL A 1011 54.75 -2.52 23.29
C VAL A 1011 53.23 -2.43 23.43
N ASN A 1012 52.64 -1.24 23.56
CA ASN A 1012 51.19 -1.07 23.67
C ASN A 1012 50.45 -1.62 22.45
N PHE A 1013 50.91 -1.30 21.24
CA PHE A 1013 50.36 -1.81 19.98
C PHE A 1013 50.37 -3.34 19.95
N SER A 1014 51.54 -3.95 20.21
CA SER A 1014 51.72 -5.39 20.11
C SER A 1014 50.95 -6.16 21.18
N MET A 1015 50.87 -5.61 22.41
CA MET A 1015 50.06 -6.19 23.49
C MET A 1015 48.56 -6.05 23.21
N ALA A 1016 48.11 -4.94 22.62
CA ALA A 1016 46.70 -4.74 22.25
C ALA A 1016 46.27 -5.69 21.11
N MET A 1017 47.10 -5.82 20.07
CA MET A 1017 46.86 -6.76 18.98
C MET A 1017 46.91 -8.22 19.46
N ALA A 1018 47.87 -8.57 20.32
CA ALA A 1018 47.95 -9.90 20.93
C ALA A 1018 46.71 -10.21 21.80
N ALA A 1019 46.23 -9.24 22.58
CA ALA A 1019 45.00 -9.40 23.36
C ALA A 1019 43.77 -9.62 22.47
N ASP A 1020 43.70 -8.95 21.31
CA ASP A 1020 42.60 -9.11 20.36
C ASP A 1020 42.65 -10.46 19.63
N ILE A 1021 43.84 -10.89 19.21
CA ILE A 1021 44.06 -12.23 18.66
C ILE A 1021 43.57 -13.27 19.67
N LEU A 1022 43.98 -13.18 20.94
CA LEU A 1022 43.59 -14.14 21.97
C LEU A 1022 42.09 -14.05 22.32
N ALA A 1023 41.46 -12.87 22.24
CA ALA A 1023 40.02 -12.70 22.43
C ALA A 1023 39.22 -13.49 21.38
N SER A 1024 39.71 -13.52 20.13
CA SER A 1024 39.10 -14.21 19.00
C SER A 1024 39.19 -15.74 19.06
N LEU A 1025 40.04 -16.32 19.92
CA LEU A 1025 40.23 -17.77 20.02
C LEU A 1025 39.24 -18.44 20.98
N ASP A 1026 38.71 -19.60 20.60
CA ASP A 1026 37.78 -20.37 21.46
C ASP A 1026 38.47 -21.07 22.65
N SER A 1027 39.75 -21.42 22.49
CA SER A 1027 40.55 -22.14 23.48
C SER A 1027 42.01 -21.69 23.44
N PRO A 1028 42.82 -21.95 24.49
CA PRO A 1028 44.26 -21.69 24.44
C PRO A 1028 44.87 -22.35 23.20
N PRO A 1029 45.75 -21.65 22.45
CA PRO A 1029 46.43 -22.25 21.31
C PRO A 1029 47.32 -23.40 21.79
N THR A 1030 47.53 -24.38 20.92
CA THR A 1030 48.33 -25.57 21.21
C THR A 1030 49.26 -25.86 20.03
N LYS A 1031 50.22 -26.78 20.20
CA LYS A 1031 51.06 -27.23 19.09
C LYS A 1031 50.25 -27.78 17.89
N ASP A 1032 49.13 -28.44 18.16
CA ASP A 1032 48.23 -28.99 17.13
C ASP A 1032 47.33 -27.90 16.50
N LYS A 1033 47.12 -26.77 17.19
CA LYS A 1033 46.33 -25.62 16.74
C LYS A 1033 47.09 -24.31 17.05
N PRO A 1034 48.19 -24.02 16.34
CA PRO A 1034 49.08 -22.92 16.70
C PRO A 1034 48.57 -21.57 16.17
N ILE A 1035 48.99 -20.48 16.83
CA ILE A 1035 48.93 -19.13 16.24
C ILE A 1035 50.04 -19.04 15.20
N ARG A 1036 49.71 -18.69 13.96
CA ARG A 1036 50.68 -18.60 12.87
C ARG A 1036 51.06 -17.16 12.60
N LEU A 1037 52.34 -16.83 12.76
CA LEU A 1037 52.88 -15.51 12.42
C LEU A 1037 53.60 -15.58 11.08
N ARG A 1038 53.34 -14.63 10.18
CA ARG A 1038 53.98 -14.48 8.87
C ARG A 1038 54.29 -13.01 8.64
N GLY A 1039 55.45 -12.72 8.05
CA GLY A 1039 55.84 -11.34 7.76
C GLY A 1039 57.26 -11.23 7.26
N SER A 1040 57.57 -10.10 6.62
CA SER A 1040 58.90 -9.75 6.11
C SER A 1040 59.63 -8.71 6.98
N ASN A 1041 58.96 -8.15 7.99
CA ASN A 1041 59.57 -7.23 8.96
C ASN A 1041 59.96 -7.99 10.24
N PRO A 1042 61.25 -8.14 10.57
CA PRO A 1042 61.68 -8.88 11.75
C PRO A 1042 61.29 -8.20 13.06
N GLU A 1043 61.20 -6.87 13.09
CA GLU A 1043 60.85 -6.12 14.30
C GLU A 1043 59.38 -6.34 14.68
N GLU A 1044 58.45 -6.18 13.72
CA GLU A 1044 57.01 -6.44 13.94
C GLU A 1044 56.76 -7.85 14.47
N LEU A 1045 57.44 -8.84 13.88
CA LEU A 1045 57.31 -10.24 14.26
C LEU A 1045 57.86 -10.51 15.66
N GLU A 1046 59.01 -9.95 16.02
CA GLU A 1046 59.61 -10.16 17.34
C GLU A 1046 58.78 -9.51 18.46
N TYR A 1047 58.26 -8.30 18.25
CA TYR A 1047 57.38 -7.62 19.21
C TYR A 1047 56.05 -8.35 19.43
N LEU A 1048 55.36 -8.75 18.36
CA LEU A 1048 54.10 -9.47 18.45
C LEU A 1048 54.28 -10.88 19.03
N TYR A 1049 55.34 -11.60 18.63
CA TYR A 1049 55.69 -12.90 19.20
C TYR A 1049 55.92 -12.79 20.71
N THR A 1050 56.70 -11.81 21.15
CA THR A 1050 57.02 -11.59 22.57
C THR A 1050 55.76 -11.25 23.38
N ALA A 1051 54.88 -10.39 22.84
CA ALA A 1051 53.60 -10.04 23.47
C ALA A 1051 52.68 -11.27 23.64
N LEU A 1052 52.54 -12.11 22.60
CA LEU A 1052 51.75 -13.34 22.66
C LEU A 1052 52.29 -14.33 23.71
N VAL A 1053 53.61 -14.51 23.78
CA VAL A 1053 54.24 -15.38 24.79
C VAL A 1053 53.97 -14.86 26.20
N ILE A 1054 54.11 -13.55 26.45
CA ILE A 1054 53.86 -12.96 27.78
C ILE A 1054 52.41 -13.14 28.20
N LEU A 1055 51.46 -12.79 27.34
CA LEU A 1055 50.03 -12.96 27.63
C LEU A 1055 49.67 -14.44 27.84
N GLY A 1056 50.28 -15.35 27.09
CA GLY A 1056 50.09 -16.80 27.22
C GLY A 1056 50.69 -17.40 28.49
N GLU A 1057 51.90 -17.01 28.89
CA GLU A 1057 52.57 -17.56 30.07
C GLU A 1057 52.00 -17.00 31.40
N LYS A 1058 51.54 -15.74 31.39
CA LYS A 1058 51.05 -15.01 32.58
C LYS A 1058 49.54 -15.09 32.80
N ASN A 1059 48.79 -15.74 31.91
CA ASN A 1059 47.37 -15.99 32.11
C ASN A 1059 47.14 -17.41 32.69
N PRO A 1060 46.77 -17.56 33.97
CA PRO A 1060 46.63 -18.88 34.60
C PRO A 1060 45.46 -19.72 34.05
N LYS A 1061 44.42 -19.09 33.49
CA LYS A 1061 43.22 -19.76 32.96
C LYS A 1061 43.24 -19.98 31.44
N PHE A 1062 44.17 -19.34 30.73
CA PHE A 1062 44.33 -19.47 29.28
C PHE A 1062 45.81 -19.67 28.91
N LYS A 1063 46.50 -20.49 29.71
CA LYS A 1063 47.95 -20.68 29.62
C LYS A 1063 48.35 -21.48 28.39
N PHE A 1064 49.32 -20.99 27.63
CA PHE A 1064 49.97 -21.75 26.55
C PHE A 1064 51.48 -21.48 26.53
N ASN A 1065 52.24 -22.40 25.94
CA ASN A 1065 53.68 -22.29 25.82
C ASN A 1065 54.09 -21.86 24.40
N ARG A 1066 55.38 -21.59 24.22
CA ARG A 1066 55.95 -21.09 22.95
C ARG A 1066 55.71 -22.02 21.76
N ASP A 1067 55.61 -23.33 22.01
CA ASP A 1067 55.34 -24.34 20.97
C ASP A 1067 53.94 -24.22 20.35
N ALA A 1068 53.06 -23.39 20.93
CA ALA A 1068 51.76 -23.05 20.39
C ALA A 1068 51.79 -21.84 19.42
N ILE A 1069 52.96 -21.26 19.15
CA ILE A 1069 53.15 -20.19 18.17
C ILE A 1069 54.10 -20.67 17.08
N GLU A 1070 53.61 -20.72 15.85
CA GLU A 1070 54.35 -21.12 14.66
C GLU A 1070 54.76 -19.88 13.86
N VAL A 1071 56.06 -19.59 13.78
CA VAL A 1071 56.59 -18.46 13.02
C VAL A 1071 57.07 -18.94 11.65
N ASN A 1072 56.36 -18.52 10.60
CA ASN A 1072 56.66 -18.84 9.21
C ASN A 1072 57.23 -17.59 8.51
N SER A 1073 58.51 -17.33 8.75
CA SER A 1073 59.23 -16.18 8.18
C SER A 1073 60.71 -16.51 7.94
N ALA A 1074 61.29 -15.94 6.88
CA ALA A 1074 62.71 -16.02 6.59
C ALA A 1074 63.55 -14.99 7.38
N VAL A 1075 62.91 -13.96 7.97
CA VAL A 1075 63.60 -12.82 8.60
C VAL A 1075 63.67 -12.90 10.12
N PHE A 1076 62.80 -13.70 10.76
CA PHE A 1076 62.76 -13.88 12.20
C PHE A 1076 62.47 -15.35 12.55
N HIS A 1077 63.31 -15.95 13.39
CA HIS A 1077 63.11 -17.30 13.92
C HIS A 1077 63.10 -17.28 15.45
N PRO A 1078 62.12 -17.89 16.13
CA PRO A 1078 62.03 -17.91 17.60
C PRO A 1078 63.27 -18.45 18.32
N ASP A 1079 64.07 -19.28 17.65
CA ASP A 1079 65.32 -19.80 18.20
C ASP A 1079 66.38 -18.71 18.40
N ASN A 1080 66.31 -17.61 17.63
CA ASN A 1080 67.26 -16.49 17.73
C ASN A 1080 67.10 -15.70 19.04
N VAL A 1081 65.96 -15.86 19.74
CA VAL A 1081 65.67 -15.17 21.00
C VAL A 1081 65.70 -16.13 22.21
N LYS A 1082 66.13 -17.39 22.04
CA LYS A 1082 66.26 -18.38 23.12
C LYS A 1082 67.59 -18.21 23.87
N GLY A 1083 67.53 -18.26 25.21
CA GLY A 1083 68.73 -18.22 26.05
C GLY A 1083 69.45 -19.58 26.14
N ARG A 1084 70.72 -19.57 26.59
CA ARG A 1084 71.54 -20.80 26.77
C ARG A 1084 71.00 -21.76 27.84
N LEU A 1085 70.16 -21.28 28.75
CA LEU A 1085 69.43 -22.04 29.77
C LEU A 1085 67.99 -21.55 29.75
N TRP A 1086 67.02 -22.48 29.81
CA TRP A 1086 65.55 -22.27 29.77
C TRP A 1086 65.11 -20.81 29.92
N GLY A 1087 64.62 -20.18 28.83
CA GLY A 1087 64.16 -18.79 28.87
C GLY A 1087 64.47 -17.99 27.60
N PHE A 1088 64.32 -16.67 27.70
CA PHE A 1088 64.70 -15.73 26.64
C PHE A 1088 66.19 -15.35 26.77
N SER A 1089 66.88 -15.07 25.66
CA SER A 1089 68.27 -14.61 25.70
C SER A 1089 68.36 -13.21 26.30
N SER A 1090 69.45 -12.86 26.98
CA SER A 1090 69.70 -11.50 27.51
C SER A 1090 69.63 -10.41 26.43
N ASN A 1091 69.87 -10.79 25.17
CA ASN A 1091 69.84 -9.89 24.02
C ASN A 1091 68.49 -9.85 23.29
N SER A 1092 67.47 -10.54 23.80
CA SER A 1092 66.13 -10.55 23.18
C SER A 1092 65.32 -9.32 23.56
N LEU A 1093 64.32 -8.97 22.73
CA LEU A 1093 63.33 -7.94 23.07
C LEU A 1093 62.64 -8.20 24.41
N TYR A 1094 62.41 -9.47 24.77
CA TYR A 1094 61.86 -9.84 26.07
C TYR A 1094 62.70 -9.28 27.23
N SER A 1095 64.01 -9.51 27.22
CA SER A 1095 64.91 -9.08 28.29
C SER A 1095 65.25 -7.59 28.24
N GLN A 1096 65.39 -7.02 27.04
CA GLN A 1096 65.80 -5.62 26.85
C GLN A 1096 64.66 -4.62 27.03
N VAL A 1097 63.42 -5.03 26.73
CA VAL A 1097 62.24 -4.14 26.72
C VAL A 1097 61.15 -4.65 27.66
N PHE A 1098 60.64 -5.86 27.44
CA PHE A 1098 59.42 -6.31 28.14
C PHE A 1098 59.62 -6.69 29.61
N THR A 1099 60.83 -6.98 30.06
CA THR A 1099 61.15 -7.23 31.47
C THR A 1099 62.18 -6.26 32.04
N ASN A 1100 62.51 -5.20 31.31
CA ASN A 1100 63.47 -4.20 31.76
C ASN A 1100 62.83 -3.30 32.82
N THR A 1101 63.30 -3.42 34.06
CA THR A 1101 62.78 -2.65 35.20
C THR A 1101 63.15 -1.17 35.15
N GLY A 1102 64.06 -0.77 34.26
CA GLY A 1102 64.36 0.64 33.97
C GLY A 1102 63.29 1.36 33.14
N LEU A 1103 62.33 0.62 32.54
CA LEU A 1103 61.24 1.15 31.71
C LEU A 1103 59.89 1.04 32.43
N THR A 1104 59.67 1.88 33.46
CA THR A 1104 58.49 1.79 34.35
C THR A 1104 57.15 1.84 33.61
N GLU A 1105 57.00 2.72 32.61
CA GLU A 1105 55.73 2.87 31.88
C GLU A 1105 55.42 1.67 30.97
N THR A 1106 56.47 1.11 30.35
CA THR A 1106 56.35 -0.15 29.60
C THR A 1106 55.87 -1.29 30.51
N GLN A 1107 56.38 -1.37 31.75
CA GLN A 1107 55.90 -2.36 32.72
C GLN A 1107 54.44 -2.13 33.13
N ASN A 1108 54.01 -0.88 33.31
CA ASN A 1108 52.61 -0.55 33.62
C ASN A 1108 51.66 -1.01 32.51
N ILE A 1109 52.00 -0.73 31.25
CA ILE A 1109 51.24 -1.19 30.07
C ILE A 1109 51.13 -2.72 30.07
N ILE A 1110 52.25 -3.43 30.28
CA ILE A 1110 52.27 -4.89 30.27
C ILE A 1110 51.38 -5.46 31.39
N GLN A 1111 51.52 -4.97 32.63
CA GLN A 1111 50.72 -5.44 33.76
C GLN A 1111 49.23 -5.14 33.58
N SER A 1112 48.88 -3.97 33.05
CA SER A 1112 47.50 -3.62 32.71
C SER A 1112 46.91 -4.60 31.71
N LYS A 1113 47.61 -4.90 30.61
CA LYS A 1113 47.13 -5.84 29.58
C LYS A 1113 47.04 -7.28 30.10
N ILE A 1114 47.97 -7.71 30.96
CA ILE A 1114 47.86 -9.01 31.66
C ILE A 1114 46.59 -9.06 32.52
N LYS A 1115 46.30 -8.00 33.27
CA LYS A 1115 45.10 -7.92 34.12
C LYS A 1115 43.81 -7.94 33.28
N HIS A 1116 43.75 -7.19 32.18
CA HIS A 1116 42.61 -7.23 31.24
C HIS A 1116 42.40 -8.66 30.71
N MET A 1117 43.47 -9.33 30.30
CA MET A 1117 43.40 -10.72 29.83
C MET A 1117 42.94 -11.70 30.92
N GLN A 1118 43.35 -11.50 32.17
CA GLN A 1118 42.86 -12.29 33.30
C GLN A 1118 41.36 -12.07 33.53
N GLN A 1119 40.90 -10.81 33.50
CA GLN A 1119 39.47 -10.47 33.60
C GLN A 1119 38.65 -11.10 32.48
N MET A 1120 39.11 -11.02 31.23
CA MET A 1120 38.46 -11.69 30.11
C MET A 1120 38.31 -13.17 30.36
N THR A 1121 39.36 -13.83 30.85
CA THR A 1121 39.29 -15.27 31.13
C THR A 1121 38.40 -15.59 32.33
N ASP A 1122 38.31 -14.71 33.31
CA ASP A 1122 37.34 -14.88 34.40
C ASP A 1122 35.91 -14.78 33.85
N GLU A 1123 35.60 -13.79 33.02
CA GLU A 1123 34.28 -13.63 32.40
C GLU A 1123 33.97 -14.71 31.35
N LYS A 1124 34.98 -15.17 30.60
CA LYS A 1124 34.86 -16.20 29.56
C LYS A 1124 34.76 -17.62 30.13
N PHE A 1125 35.34 -17.90 31.30
CA PHE A 1125 35.35 -19.26 31.86
C PHE A 1125 34.54 -19.43 33.18
N SER A 1126 34.15 -18.36 33.89
CA SER A 1126 33.36 -18.46 35.13
C SER A 1126 31.85 -18.76 34.94
N PRO A 1127 31.15 -18.26 33.89
CA PRO A 1127 29.71 -18.51 33.67
C PRO A 1127 29.33 -19.98 33.44
N GLN A 1128 30.30 -20.86 33.20
CA GLN A 1128 30.06 -22.30 32.96
C GLN A 1128 29.34 -22.98 34.14
N LYS A 1129 29.75 -22.70 35.39
CA LYS A 1129 29.16 -23.33 36.58
C LYS A 1129 27.76 -22.80 36.90
N GLU A 1130 27.46 -21.56 36.54
CA GLU A 1130 26.13 -20.98 36.76
C GLU A 1130 25.15 -21.42 35.70
N ARG A 1131 25.58 -21.52 34.43
CA ARG A 1131 24.74 -22.06 33.35
C ARG A 1131 24.46 -23.55 33.50
N GLU A 1132 25.43 -24.38 33.87
CA GLU A 1132 25.17 -25.81 34.16
C GLU A 1132 24.13 -25.98 35.28
N LYS A 1133 24.10 -25.09 36.28
CA LYS A 1133 23.05 -25.06 37.32
C LYS A 1133 21.70 -24.59 36.79
N VAL A 1134 21.66 -23.62 35.89
CA VAL A 1134 20.42 -23.11 35.28
C VAL A 1134 19.82 -24.13 34.31
N ASP A 1135 20.63 -24.66 33.39
CA ASP A 1135 20.20 -25.64 32.41
C ASP A 1135 19.81 -26.97 33.08
N SER A 1136 20.47 -27.36 34.18
CA SER A 1136 20.05 -28.53 34.98
C SER A 1136 18.72 -28.29 35.70
N LYS A 1137 18.46 -27.09 36.23
CA LYS A 1137 17.15 -26.75 36.82
C LYS A 1137 16.04 -26.71 35.77
N VAL A 1138 16.29 -26.12 34.60
CA VAL A 1138 15.31 -26.13 33.48
C VAL A 1138 15.07 -27.57 33.01
N GLN A 1139 16.11 -28.39 32.94
CA GLN A 1139 15.98 -29.80 32.63
C GLN A 1139 15.15 -30.54 33.69
N GLU A 1140 15.46 -30.36 34.97
CA GLU A 1140 14.70 -30.95 36.07
C GLU A 1140 13.22 -30.57 36.00
N ILE A 1141 12.90 -29.33 35.63
CA ILE A 1141 11.52 -28.84 35.50
C ILE A 1141 10.82 -29.42 34.27
N THR A 1142 11.50 -29.43 33.12
CA THR A 1142 10.93 -29.83 31.83
C THR A 1142 10.87 -31.35 31.65
N ASP A 1143 11.60 -32.11 32.46
CA ASP A 1143 11.56 -33.56 32.47
C ASP A 1143 10.15 -34.08 32.78
N LYS A 1144 9.70 -35.07 31.99
CA LYS A 1144 8.34 -35.64 32.12
C LYS A 1144 8.06 -36.22 33.51
N GLN A 1145 9.10 -36.53 34.28
CA GLN A 1145 8.99 -37.09 35.62
C GLN A 1145 9.01 -36.03 36.74
N SER A 1146 9.21 -34.75 36.41
CA SER A 1146 9.34 -33.67 37.38
C SER A 1146 8.07 -33.50 38.23
N LYS A 1147 8.26 -33.11 39.48
CA LYS A 1147 7.16 -32.86 40.42
C LYS A 1147 6.25 -31.73 39.91
N MET A 1148 6.83 -30.66 39.36
CA MET A 1148 6.07 -29.54 38.77
C MET A 1148 5.21 -29.99 37.58
N LYS A 1149 5.77 -30.74 36.62
CA LYS A 1149 4.95 -31.24 35.50
C LYS A 1149 3.82 -32.14 35.98
N LYS A 1150 4.06 -33.02 36.97
CA LYS A 1150 3.00 -33.88 37.53
C LYS A 1150 1.89 -33.07 38.21
N GLU A 1151 2.23 -32.03 38.96
CA GLU A 1151 1.29 -31.16 39.67
C GLU A 1151 0.48 -30.27 38.72
N LEU A 1152 1.11 -29.75 37.64
CA LEU A 1152 0.45 -28.86 36.68
C LEU A 1152 -0.22 -29.60 35.52
N ASN A 1153 0.14 -30.84 35.21
CA ASN A 1153 -0.44 -31.60 34.10
C ASN A 1153 -1.99 -31.73 34.14
N PRO A 1154 -2.65 -31.92 35.29
CA PRO A 1154 -4.12 -31.86 35.36
C PRO A 1154 -4.67 -30.49 34.96
N VAL A 1155 -3.99 -29.41 35.35
CA VAL A 1155 -4.33 -28.04 34.95
C VAL A 1155 -4.14 -27.90 33.44
N HIS A 1156 -2.95 -28.19 32.92
CA HIS A 1156 -2.63 -28.10 31.49
C HIS A 1156 -3.62 -28.85 30.61
N LYS A 1157 -3.92 -30.12 30.93
CA LYS A 1157 -4.89 -30.92 30.14
C LYS A 1157 -6.29 -30.34 30.17
N THR A 1158 -6.69 -29.75 31.30
CA THR A 1158 -7.98 -29.10 31.41
C THR A 1158 -7.98 -27.83 30.58
N THR A 1159 -6.96 -26.98 30.72
CA THR A 1159 -6.83 -25.73 29.97
C THR A 1159 -6.72 -25.95 28.46
N GLU A 1160 -5.93 -26.92 28.00
CA GLU A 1160 -5.83 -27.28 26.57
C GLU A 1160 -7.19 -27.66 26.00
N ARG A 1161 -7.92 -28.53 26.70
CA ARG A 1161 -9.29 -28.91 26.31
C ARG A 1161 -10.20 -27.69 26.29
N THR A 1162 -10.13 -26.83 27.30
CA THR A 1162 -10.92 -25.61 27.35
C THR A 1162 -10.54 -24.65 26.22
N ILE A 1163 -9.27 -24.45 25.89
CA ILE A 1163 -8.84 -23.61 24.75
C ILE A 1163 -9.36 -24.18 23.42
N GLU A 1164 -9.36 -25.50 23.25
CA GLU A 1164 -9.92 -26.14 22.05
C GLU A 1164 -11.42 -25.87 21.92
N GLN A 1165 -12.17 -25.98 23.02
CA GLN A 1165 -13.63 -25.85 23.08
C GLN A 1165 -14.12 -24.40 23.07
N GLU A 1166 -13.43 -23.53 23.79
CA GLU A 1166 -13.87 -22.19 24.19
C GLU A 1166 -12.98 -21.06 23.65
N GLY A 1167 -11.79 -21.39 23.14
CA GLY A 1167 -10.76 -20.43 22.77
C GLY A 1167 -9.97 -19.87 23.95
N PRO A 1168 -8.85 -19.17 23.71
CA PRO A 1168 -8.04 -18.53 24.75
C PRO A 1168 -8.86 -17.53 25.57
N ALA A 1169 -8.54 -17.42 26.86
CA ALA A 1169 -9.19 -16.49 27.75
C ALA A 1169 -8.78 -15.03 27.41
N PRO A 1170 -9.74 -14.10 27.38
CA PRO A 1170 -9.42 -12.68 27.21
C PRO A 1170 -8.69 -12.13 28.45
N GLU A 1171 -8.05 -10.96 28.33
CA GLU A 1171 -7.44 -10.24 29.46
C GLU A 1171 -8.48 -9.64 30.40
N SER A 1172 -9.64 -9.31 29.87
CA SER A 1172 -10.75 -8.73 30.63
C SER A 1172 -12.06 -9.44 30.28
N PRO A 1173 -13.04 -9.47 31.20
CA PRO A 1173 -14.40 -9.86 30.84
C PRO A 1173 -14.87 -8.91 29.74
N SER A 1174 -15.18 -9.45 28.55
CA SER A 1174 -15.67 -8.64 27.43
C SER A 1174 -16.79 -7.72 27.90
N THR A 1175 -16.63 -6.41 27.69
CA THR A 1175 -17.67 -5.41 27.95
C THR A 1175 -18.78 -5.41 26.90
N GLY A 1176 -18.84 -6.45 26.06
CA GLY A 1176 -19.55 -6.55 24.79
C GLY A 1176 -20.95 -5.94 24.77
N MET A 1177 -21.38 -5.54 23.58
CA MET A 1177 -22.63 -4.79 23.32
C MET A 1177 -23.94 -5.51 23.70
N ARG A 1178 -23.85 -6.69 24.32
CA ARG A 1178 -24.97 -7.56 24.73
C ARG A 1178 -25.37 -7.39 26.20
N LYS A 1179 -25.26 -6.16 26.73
CA LYS A 1179 -25.62 -5.84 28.12
C LYS A 1179 -27.12 -5.69 28.33
#